data_AF-A0A7V3EGJ0-F1
#
_entry.id   AF-A0A7V3EGJ0-F1
#
_cell.length_a   1.000
_cell.length_b   1.000
_cell.length_c   1.000
_cell.angle_alpha   90.00
_cell.angle_beta   90.00
_cell.angle_gamma   90.00
#
_symmetry.space_group_name_H-M   'P 1'
#
loop_
_entity.id
_entity.type
_entity.pdbx_description
1 polymer ?
#
loop_
_entity_poly.entity_id
_entity_poly.type
_entity_poly.pdbx_seq_one_letter_code
_entity_poly.pdbx_strand_id
1 'polypeptide(L)'
;MIRLYNRFVNLVSFSNELYKYQQELNDRIDRPQKVRLLPQFHPLGVAGRFQKRRISLAEAYLAVIGSLDSGSRKNRLRALKRLMDIAFHARTMAMPLNTARVQVALMKEAVKNRHNSRRQLELLHDFSRSSHGRHQVIRKLLLELNVIEVPELGKPLKELDLGWDTHVHDTASTGRKNPTQLVIDAFIKGMSSLTIAYNHITAYPMMMEAIEAGRITGVRVEIALEFSCIAAGKRFHFLTMLPTFERATDLKEFLKEHKGSLKTFFKGLQANQKHRLEAVKRLVNNFNQTDLKELNEGYPDDPLYQVPKIKKKQLRKFVPLFSLNKLHLGEFFYGIYKPILHNRLLHAKALLEKARDDFRRKAISEWELRIAEQKFTRLYEEFHTLNPEDLYKKYFSNPKLGESVTVFHDLAHIAETLRKVGCRVRVLHPLEHGIENARRLLEDYADSLDEVEVYNLQDSAVRDPEELLQLAHFLKGFNQDRGKLGKPPLIPVCGSDSRGRSPSIPGMGFIYQDRIQGKYGKRYLKKHITLPLPITQLIAGREDAQPIVCMGKISEGIQNKSGLEKEEERIPLRRAIRYLNPPMVNAFHVGVGFVFAYHFIGIFYAAIWLGITGFRNMIADLVSTRGVRLREWTFRSVDFANLSRSLFWTGFSVPILGFVKAQFDLLWPFAVGGLFYNVAKFFFISFSNGLYLATHNTIRGFDKKVIRGNFFRSVISWPFAAVFAPVGDFLGVPSIVQAKFWSDVVAGLIEGGAKYYRILQVQERDVVEILPRLGEERADDRYAAFLDLLQLFRDQPRTRSSLKRIFKSNENGEALYQLVLRTVSDPIHYSALVQYTLEQMPRDTLPDLILLISETYPEFRDWIHG
;
A
#
# COMPACT_ATOMS: atom_id res chain seq x y z
N MET A 1 35.76 4.25 11.23
CA MET A 1 34.84 5.33 11.67
C MET A 1 33.38 5.06 11.28
N ILE A 2 33.02 4.99 9.99
CA ILE A 2 31.60 4.82 9.57
C ILE A 2 31.00 3.48 10.06
N ARG A 3 31.75 2.37 9.96
CA ARG A 3 31.41 1.04 10.55
C ARG A 3 30.96 1.11 11.99
N LEU A 4 31.78 1.72 12.82
CA LEU A 4 31.55 1.84 14.26
C LEU A 4 30.31 2.70 14.53
N TYR A 5 30.17 3.82 13.82
CA TYR A 5 28.99 4.69 13.92
C TYR A 5 27.71 3.96 13.51
N ASN A 6 27.68 3.30 12.35
CA ASN A 6 26.50 2.58 11.87
C ASN A 6 26.15 1.40 12.79
N ARG A 7 27.14 0.68 13.34
CA ARG A 7 26.91 -0.36 14.36
C ARG A 7 26.28 0.21 15.62
N PHE A 8 26.81 1.32 16.16
CA PHE A 8 26.24 1.99 17.32
C PHE A 8 24.80 2.44 17.06
N VAL A 9 24.55 3.11 15.93
CA VAL A 9 23.20 3.54 15.53
C VAL A 9 22.25 2.35 15.44
N ASN A 10 22.66 1.24 14.84
CA ASN A 10 21.83 0.04 14.76
C ASN A 10 21.55 -0.60 16.12
N LEU A 11 22.52 -0.59 17.04
CA LEU A 11 22.38 -1.09 18.41
C LEU A 11 21.30 -0.32 19.19
N VAL A 12 21.24 1.00 19.04
CA VAL A 12 20.26 1.86 19.73
C VAL A 12 18.94 2.03 18.95
N SER A 13 18.83 1.45 17.75
CA SER A 13 17.65 1.54 16.89
C SER A 13 16.75 0.32 17.02
N PHE A 14 15.44 0.56 16.92
CA PHE A 14 14.37 -0.46 16.94
C PHE A 14 14.27 -1.26 18.25
N SER A 15 13.14 -1.93 18.44
CA SER A 15 12.92 -2.82 19.58
C SER A 15 13.25 -4.28 19.21
N ASN A 16 13.57 -5.11 20.22
CA ASN A 16 13.78 -6.55 20.04
C ASN A 16 12.58 -7.25 19.40
N GLU A 17 11.35 -6.78 19.69
CA GLU A 17 10.15 -7.30 19.03
C GLU A 17 10.16 -7.07 17.51
N LEU A 18 10.70 -5.93 17.06
CA LEU A 18 10.76 -5.62 15.63
C LEU A 18 11.75 -6.52 14.88
N TYR A 19 12.88 -6.85 15.51
CA TYR A 19 13.83 -7.82 14.98
C TYR A 19 13.21 -9.23 14.88
N LYS A 20 12.45 -9.66 15.90
CA LYS A 20 11.70 -10.93 15.84
C LYS A 20 10.69 -10.93 14.67
N TYR A 21 10.00 -9.81 14.44
CA TYR A 21 9.09 -9.69 13.28
C TYR A 21 9.80 -9.73 11.95
N GLN A 22 10.97 -9.13 11.86
CA GLN A 22 11.77 -9.17 10.65
C GLN A 22 12.20 -10.60 10.32
N GLN A 23 12.67 -11.34 11.33
CA GLN A 23 13.04 -12.75 11.18
C GLN A 23 11.84 -13.58 10.72
N GLU A 24 10.70 -13.45 11.40
CA GLU A 24 9.48 -14.16 11.03
C GLU A 24 9.01 -13.80 9.62
N LEU A 25 9.06 -12.52 9.22
CA LEU A 25 8.74 -12.09 7.86
C LEU A 25 9.68 -12.74 6.84
N ASN A 26 10.99 -12.76 7.10
CA ASN A 26 11.97 -13.35 6.22
C ASN A 26 11.77 -14.87 6.10
N ASP A 27 11.47 -15.56 7.19
CA ASP A 27 11.13 -16.99 7.16
C ASP A 27 9.91 -17.28 6.29
N ARG A 28 8.90 -16.40 6.31
CA ARG A 28 7.71 -16.50 5.46
C ARG A 28 8.02 -16.22 3.99
N ILE A 29 8.91 -15.26 3.72
CA ILE A 29 9.39 -14.96 2.36
C ILE A 29 10.15 -16.17 1.79
N ASP A 30 11.02 -16.79 2.58
CA ASP A 30 11.87 -17.90 2.15
C ASP A 30 11.11 -19.23 2.03
N ARG A 31 10.00 -19.40 2.78
CA ARG A 31 9.18 -20.63 2.79
C ARG A 31 7.70 -20.36 2.46
N PRO A 32 7.36 -19.94 1.22
CA PRO A 32 6.00 -19.55 0.85
C PRO A 32 4.99 -20.73 0.90
N GLN A 33 5.44 -21.98 0.72
CA GLN A 33 4.58 -23.17 0.66
C GLN A 33 3.90 -23.52 2.00
N LYS A 34 4.35 -22.95 3.14
CA LYS A 34 3.75 -23.20 4.47
C LYS A 34 2.59 -22.26 4.82
N VAL A 35 2.22 -21.31 3.96
CA VAL A 35 1.10 -20.39 4.25
C VAL A 35 -0.22 -21.09 3.92
N ARG A 36 -0.68 -22.00 4.80
CA ARG A 36 -2.08 -22.45 4.79
C ARG A 36 -2.90 -21.22 5.13
N LEU A 37 -3.64 -20.69 4.16
CA LEU A 37 -4.58 -19.60 4.40
C LEU A 37 -5.62 -20.15 5.37
N LEU A 38 -5.53 -19.73 6.63
CA LEU A 38 -6.59 -19.96 7.61
C LEU A 38 -7.92 -19.44 7.03
N PRO A 39 -9.06 -20.00 7.46
CA PRO A 39 -10.37 -19.43 7.17
C PRO A 39 -10.44 -17.93 7.44
N GLN A 40 -11.40 -17.24 6.81
CA GLN A 40 -11.49 -15.78 6.85
C GLN A 40 -11.96 -15.28 8.23
N PHE A 41 -11.10 -15.35 9.25
CA PHE A 41 -11.38 -14.75 10.55
C PHE A 41 -11.31 -13.22 10.49
N HIS A 42 -12.20 -12.59 11.24
CA HIS A 42 -12.20 -11.16 11.48
C HIS A 42 -10.89 -10.76 12.18
N PRO A 43 -10.21 -9.67 11.76
CA PRO A 43 -8.91 -9.26 12.31
C PRO A 43 -8.87 -9.03 13.83
N LEU A 44 -10.03 -8.82 14.46
CA LEU A 44 -10.19 -8.60 15.90
C LEU A 44 -10.86 -9.77 16.65
N GLY A 45 -11.27 -10.83 15.95
CA GLY A 45 -11.80 -12.05 16.55
C GLY A 45 -10.68 -13.06 16.85
N VAL A 46 -10.89 -14.33 16.51
CA VAL A 46 -9.96 -15.44 16.79
C VAL A 46 -8.55 -15.17 16.25
N ALA A 47 -8.45 -14.63 15.02
CA ALA A 47 -7.14 -14.31 14.43
C ALA A 47 -6.34 -13.29 15.24
N GLY A 48 -6.99 -12.35 15.93
CA GLY A 48 -6.33 -11.32 16.73
C GLY A 48 -5.61 -11.86 17.97
N ARG A 49 -5.98 -13.04 18.45
CA ARG A 49 -5.38 -13.72 19.61
C ARG A 49 -4.15 -14.55 19.22
N PHE A 50 -4.20 -15.21 18.05
CA PHE A 50 -3.18 -16.17 17.63
C PHE A 50 -2.20 -15.63 16.58
N GLN A 51 -2.57 -14.59 15.83
CA GLN A 51 -1.71 -13.98 14.82
C GLN A 51 -1.62 -12.47 14.99
N LYS A 52 -0.40 -11.93 14.92
CA LYS A 52 -0.24 -10.48 14.93
C LYS A 52 -0.66 -9.95 13.56
N ARG A 53 -1.56 -8.97 13.55
CA ARG A 53 -2.11 -8.30 12.34
C ARG A 53 -1.07 -8.02 11.25
N ARG A 54 0.17 -7.64 11.64
CA ARG A 54 1.27 -7.34 10.71
C ARG A 54 1.74 -8.58 9.94
N ILE A 55 1.83 -9.71 10.62
CA ILE A 55 2.20 -11.00 10.04
C ILE A 55 1.08 -11.47 9.14
N SER A 56 -0.18 -11.39 9.58
CA SER A 56 -1.33 -11.77 8.75
C SER A 56 -1.43 -10.91 7.48
N LEU A 57 -1.16 -9.61 7.57
CA LEU A 57 -1.11 -8.72 6.40
C LEU A 57 0.05 -9.09 5.46
N ALA A 58 1.22 -9.41 6.02
CA ALA A 58 2.37 -9.89 5.26
C ALA A 58 2.09 -11.22 4.56
N GLU A 59 1.52 -12.19 5.27
CA GLU A 59 1.14 -13.49 4.73
C GLU A 59 0.11 -13.35 3.61
N ALA A 60 -0.92 -12.51 3.81
CA ALA A 60 -1.91 -12.24 2.78
C ALA A 60 -1.27 -11.60 1.54
N TYR A 61 -0.38 -10.62 1.73
CA TYR A 61 0.36 -9.99 0.64
C TYR A 61 1.31 -10.97 -0.09
N LEU A 62 2.05 -11.80 0.66
CA LEU A 62 2.92 -12.84 0.11
C LEU A 62 2.13 -13.92 -0.63
N ALA A 63 0.94 -14.29 -0.14
CA ALA A 63 0.06 -15.22 -0.83
C ALA A 63 -0.48 -14.65 -2.16
N VAL A 64 -0.69 -13.33 -2.25
CA VAL A 64 -1.04 -12.67 -3.52
C VAL A 64 0.13 -12.69 -4.52
N ILE A 65 1.37 -12.55 -4.05
CA ILE A 65 2.57 -12.52 -4.93
C ILE A 65 3.09 -13.91 -5.28
N GLY A 66 3.08 -14.83 -4.32
CA GLY A 66 3.79 -16.10 -4.38
C GLY A 66 3.22 -17.06 -5.40
N SER A 67 2.00 -16.84 -5.88
CA SER A 67 1.36 -17.69 -6.87
C SER A 67 1.29 -16.97 -8.22
N LEU A 68 2.34 -17.11 -9.03
CA LEU A 68 2.37 -16.59 -10.41
C LEU A 68 1.62 -17.50 -11.39
N ASP A 69 1.30 -18.73 -10.99
CA ASP A 69 0.58 -19.68 -11.84
C ASP A 69 -0.92 -19.34 -11.95
N SER A 70 -1.44 -19.33 -13.18
CA SER A 70 -2.84 -19.19 -13.55
C SER A 70 -3.81 -20.10 -12.77
N GLY A 71 -3.37 -21.32 -12.38
CA GLY A 71 -4.19 -22.30 -11.64
C GLY A 71 -4.55 -21.91 -10.20
N SER A 72 -3.89 -20.90 -9.65
CA SER A 72 -4.06 -20.47 -8.25
C SER A 72 -4.93 -19.22 -8.06
N ARG A 73 -5.64 -18.77 -9.10
CA ARG A 73 -6.49 -17.55 -9.08
C ARG A 73 -7.43 -17.45 -7.88
N LYS A 74 -8.17 -18.52 -7.57
CA LYS A 74 -9.11 -18.52 -6.43
C LYS A 74 -8.39 -18.22 -5.10
N ASN A 75 -7.18 -18.75 -4.94
CA ASN A 75 -6.37 -18.51 -3.76
C ASN A 75 -5.83 -17.07 -3.73
N ARG A 76 -5.43 -16.50 -4.88
CA ARG A 76 -5.03 -15.08 -4.95
C ARG A 76 -6.15 -14.13 -4.59
N LEU A 77 -7.35 -14.33 -5.15
CA LEU A 77 -8.51 -13.48 -4.84
C LEU A 77 -8.91 -13.60 -3.38
N ARG A 78 -8.83 -14.81 -2.79
CA ARG A 78 -9.04 -15.01 -1.35
C ARG A 78 -8.00 -14.28 -0.51
N ALA A 79 -6.73 -14.37 -0.89
CA ALA A 79 -5.63 -13.67 -0.24
C ALA A 79 -5.77 -12.14 -0.37
N LEU A 80 -6.24 -11.63 -1.52
CA LEU A 80 -6.54 -10.23 -1.73
C LEU A 80 -7.68 -9.75 -0.83
N LYS A 81 -8.80 -10.49 -0.76
CA LYS A 81 -9.92 -10.17 0.13
C LYS A 81 -9.42 -10.06 1.58
N ARG A 82 -8.66 -11.07 2.04
CA ARG A 82 -8.03 -11.07 3.37
C ARG A 82 -7.08 -9.88 3.57
N LEU A 83 -6.26 -9.55 2.56
CA LEU A 83 -5.35 -8.40 2.61
C LEU A 83 -6.12 -7.09 2.82
N MET A 84 -7.19 -6.88 2.04
CA MET A 84 -8.02 -5.69 2.12
C MET A 84 -8.75 -5.59 3.45
N ASP A 85 -9.35 -6.69 3.92
CA ASP A 85 -9.98 -6.72 5.25
C ASP A 85 -8.96 -6.34 6.32
N ILE A 86 -7.81 -7.00 6.38
CA ILE A 86 -6.82 -6.70 7.41
C ILE A 86 -6.37 -5.22 7.32
N ALA A 87 -6.20 -4.66 6.12
CA ALA A 87 -5.76 -3.29 5.92
C ALA A 87 -6.79 -2.23 6.37
N PHE A 88 -8.07 -2.42 6.06
CA PHE A 88 -9.15 -1.49 6.42
C PHE A 88 -9.50 -1.49 7.92
N HIS A 89 -9.26 -2.60 8.63
CA HIS A 89 -9.63 -2.74 10.05
C HIS A 89 -8.55 -2.24 11.03
N ALA A 90 -7.88 -1.12 10.75
CA ALA A 90 -6.95 -0.55 11.74
C ALA A 90 -7.73 0.06 12.93
N ARG A 91 -7.17 -0.08 14.14
CA ARG A 91 -7.86 0.07 15.45
C ARG A 91 -8.42 1.46 15.79
N THR A 92 -8.41 2.42 14.88
CA THR A 92 -8.98 3.78 15.07
C THR A 92 -8.66 4.55 13.80
N MET A 93 -9.65 4.86 12.95
CA MET A 93 -9.34 5.41 11.63
C MET A 93 -10.13 6.68 11.40
N ALA A 94 -9.50 7.80 11.73
CA ALA A 94 -9.92 9.09 11.17
C ALA A 94 -9.64 9.16 9.65
N MET A 95 -8.75 8.29 9.14
CA MET A 95 -8.39 8.17 7.72
C MET A 95 -8.30 6.70 7.25
N PRO A 96 -9.43 5.96 7.16
CA PRO A 96 -9.41 4.53 6.89
C PRO A 96 -8.80 4.15 5.53
N LEU A 97 -9.21 4.81 4.45
CA LEU A 97 -8.80 4.48 3.09
C LEU A 97 -7.30 4.77 2.88
N ASN A 98 -6.83 5.94 3.32
CA ASN A 98 -5.42 6.29 3.20
C ASN A 98 -4.52 5.40 4.07
N THR A 99 -4.99 5.01 5.26
CA THR A 99 -4.20 4.14 6.12
C THR A 99 -4.07 2.73 5.56
N ALA A 100 -5.14 2.18 4.98
CA ALA A 100 -5.09 0.89 4.29
C ALA A 100 -4.06 0.93 3.13
N ARG A 101 -4.12 1.96 2.29
CA ARG A 101 -3.18 2.19 1.18
C ARG A 101 -1.72 2.27 1.66
N VAL A 102 -1.46 3.03 2.73
CA VAL A 102 -0.13 3.14 3.35
C VAL A 102 0.36 1.79 3.89
N GLN A 103 -0.49 1.02 4.57
CA GLN A 103 -0.10 -0.27 5.14
C GLN A 103 0.27 -1.29 4.06
N VAL A 104 -0.55 -1.40 3.01
CA VAL A 104 -0.27 -2.29 1.88
C VAL A 104 1.02 -1.87 1.16
N ALA A 105 1.23 -0.55 0.96
CA ALA A 105 2.46 -0.02 0.36
C ALA A 105 3.71 -0.28 1.21
N LEU A 106 3.64 -0.10 2.52
CA LEU A 106 4.76 -0.38 3.44
C LEU A 106 5.10 -1.87 3.46
N MET A 107 4.10 -2.75 3.47
CA MET A 107 4.33 -4.19 3.42
C MET A 107 4.96 -4.60 2.09
N LYS A 108 4.46 -4.04 0.97
CA LYS A 108 5.06 -4.22 -0.35
C LYS A 108 6.53 -3.86 -0.37
N GLU A 109 6.89 -2.69 0.14
CA GLU A 109 8.29 -2.27 0.20
C GLU A 109 9.10 -3.11 1.19
N ALA A 110 8.52 -3.57 2.30
CA ALA A 110 9.22 -4.41 3.29
C ALA A 110 9.61 -5.77 2.70
N VAL A 111 8.71 -6.39 1.92
CA VAL A 111 9.00 -7.64 1.19
C VAL A 111 10.06 -7.40 0.12
N LYS A 112 9.97 -6.29 -0.63
CA LYS A 112 10.97 -5.94 -1.66
C LYS A 112 12.37 -5.71 -1.08
N ASN A 113 12.46 -5.18 0.14
CA ASN A 113 13.73 -4.84 0.80
C ASN A 113 14.27 -5.94 1.73
N ARG A 114 13.94 -7.22 1.51
CA ARG A 114 14.38 -8.35 2.37
C ARG A 114 15.91 -8.43 2.56
N HIS A 115 16.67 -8.01 1.54
CA HIS A 115 18.13 -8.01 1.56
C HIS A 115 18.75 -6.79 2.25
N ASN A 116 17.96 -5.78 2.59
CA ASN A 116 18.42 -4.59 3.29
C ASN A 116 17.78 -4.55 4.68
N SER A 117 18.46 -5.19 5.64
CA SER A 117 17.91 -5.41 6.98
C SER A 117 17.48 -4.10 7.66
N ARG A 118 18.33 -3.07 7.61
CA ARG A 118 18.01 -1.75 8.18
C ARG A 118 16.76 -1.16 7.53
N ARG A 119 16.68 -1.14 6.20
CA ARG A 119 15.53 -0.56 5.48
C ARG A 119 14.25 -1.34 5.76
N GLN A 120 14.32 -2.66 5.83
CA GLN A 120 13.19 -3.51 6.17
C GLN A 120 12.64 -3.21 7.58
N LEU A 121 13.52 -3.08 8.58
CA LEU A 121 13.14 -2.68 9.94
C LEU A 121 12.48 -1.30 9.98
N GLU A 122 12.99 -0.32 9.23
CA GLU A 122 12.37 1.00 9.13
C GLU A 122 10.94 0.95 8.58
N LEU A 123 10.72 0.14 7.54
CA LEU A 123 9.41 -0.07 6.94
C LEU A 123 8.44 -0.76 7.91
N LEU A 124 8.91 -1.78 8.66
CA LEU A 124 8.12 -2.44 9.70
C LEU A 124 7.80 -1.50 10.87
N HIS A 125 8.74 -0.63 11.25
CA HIS A 125 8.52 0.40 12.26
C HIS A 125 7.47 1.42 11.78
N ASP A 126 7.57 1.90 10.53
CA ASP A 126 6.60 2.83 9.96
C ASP A 126 5.21 2.17 9.79
N PHE A 127 5.16 0.87 9.47
CA PHE A 127 3.92 0.08 9.47
C PHE A 127 3.26 0.11 10.87
N SER A 128 4.07 -0.11 11.90
CA SER A 128 3.63 -0.05 13.31
C SER A 128 2.98 1.28 13.65
N ARG A 129 3.57 2.38 13.18
CA ARG A 129 3.06 3.73 13.40
C ARG A 129 1.78 4.01 12.60
N SER A 130 1.68 3.51 11.37
CA SER A 130 0.50 3.68 10.52
C SER A 130 -0.75 2.99 11.08
N SER A 131 -0.59 1.93 11.90
CA SER A 131 -1.72 1.16 12.47
C SER A 131 -2.67 1.97 13.37
N HIS A 132 -2.26 3.16 13.81
CA HIS A 132 -3.07 4.05 14.65
C HIS A 132 -3.83 5.13 13.85
N GLY A 133 -3.71 5.17 12.52
CA GLY A 133 -4.50 6.06 11.66
C GLY A 133 -4.35 7.57 11.91
N ARG A 134 -3.28 8.02 12.59
CA ARG A 134 -3.10 9.44 12.93
C ARG A 134 -2.84 10.28 11.66
N HIS A 135 -3.66 11.30 11.41
CA HIS A 135 -3.62 12.15 10.21
C HIS A 135 -2.20 12.56 9.78
N GLN A 136 -1.42 13.12 10.70
CA GLN A 136 -0.07 13.62 10.38
C GLN A 136 0.91 12.51 9.99
N VAL A 137 0.78 11.34 10.61
CA VAL A 137 1.63 10.18 10.32
C VAL A 137 1.28 9.64 8.94
N ILE A 138 0.00 9.44 8.66
CA ILE A 138 -0.49 8.93 7.39
C ILE A 138 -0.13 9.87 6.24
N ARG A 139 -0.41 11.17 6.35
CA ARG A 139 -0.04 12.17 5.33
C ARG A 139 1.46 12.21 5.04
N LYS A 140 2.29 12.08 6.09
CA LYS A 140 3.74 12.04 5.93
C LYS A 140 4.19 10.76 5.22
N LEU A 141 3.63 9.61 5.61
CA LEU A 141 3.95 8.32 4.99
C LEU A 141 3.49 8.26 3.53
N LEU A 142 2.31 8.79 3.20
CA LEU A 142 1.84 8.95 1.83
C LEU A 142 2.88 9.68 0.96
N LEU A 143 3.37 10.84 1.43
CA LEU A 143 4.43 11.58 0.73
C LEU A 143 5.74 10.78 0.60
N GLU A 144 6.16 10.09 1.65
CA GLU A 144 7.40 9.29 1.66
C GLU A 144 7.31 8.06 0.74
N LEU A 145 6.11 7.49 0.61
CA LEU A 145 5.79 6.38 -0.30
C LEU A 145 5.47 6.86 -1.71
N ASN A 146 5.45 8.17 -1.95
CA ASN A 146 5.08 8.80 -3.22
C ASN A 146 3.65 8.44 -3.67
N VAL A 147 2.71 8.57 -2.73
CA VAL A 147 1.29 8.26 -2.90
C VAL A 147 0.47 9.50 -2.56
N ILE A 148 -0.59 9.78 -3.33
CA ILE A 148 -1.49 10.92 -3.08
C ILE A 148 -2.39 10.68 -1.86
N GLU A 149 -2.76 11.76 -1.17
CA GLU A 149 -3.87 11.73 -0.21
C GLU A 149 -5.18 11.69 -0.98
N VAL A 150 -6.07 10.75 -0.62
CA VAL A 150 -7.43 10.65 -1.20
C VAL A 150 -8.49 11.11 -0.19
N PRO A 151 -9.65 11.61 -0.63
CA PRO A 151 -10.74 11.99 0.26
C PRO A 151 -11.28 10.79 1.08
N GLU A 152 -11.58 11.01 2.36
CA GLU A 152 -12.13 9.99 3.27
C GLU A 152 -13.67 10.10 3.32
N LEU A 153 -14.33 9.91 2.17
CA LEU A 153 -15.80 10.06 2.01
C LEU A 153 -16.60 8.78 2.33
N GLY A 154 -15.94 7.70 2.76
CA GLY A 154 -16.58 6.39 2.95
C GLY A 154 -16.95 5.67 1.66
N LYS A 155 -16.57 6.22 0.50
CA LYS A 155 -16.82 5.64 -0.83
C LYS A 155 -15.60 4.87 -1.36
N PRO A 156 -15.80 3.83 -2.18
CA PRO A 156 -14.70 3.15 -2.87
C PRO A 156 -14.01 4.08 -3.88
N LEU A 157 -12.75 3.78 -4.23
CA LEU A 157 -11.96 4.60 -5.14
C LEU A 157 -12.66 4.83 -6.49
N LYS A 158 -13.38 3.84 -7.01
CA LYS A 158 -14.12 3.90 -8.28
C LYS A 158 -15.21 4.98 -8.34
N GLU A 159 -15.61 5.51 -7.19
CA GLU A 159 -16.62 6.59 -7.08
C GLU A 159 -16.02 7.98 -6.80
N LEU A 160 -14.70 8.07 -6.64
CA LEU A 160 -14.02 9.32 -6.27
C LEU A 160 -13.49 10.14 -7.46
N ASP A 161 -13.51 9.58 -8.67
CA ASP A 161 -13.04 10.25 -9.90
C ASP A 161 -11.64 10.90 -9.74
N LEU A 162 -10.67 10.08 -9.30
CA LEU A 162 -9.30 10.48 -9.01
C LEU A 162 -8.36 10.07 -10.14
N GLY A 163 -7.47 9.11 -9.90
CA GLY A 163 -6.50 8.67 -10.90
C GLY A 163 -7.06 7.60 -11.84
N TRP A 164 -6.58 7.55 -13.07
CA TRP A 164 -6.96 6.53 -14.05
C TRP A 164 -5.76 6.11 -14.90
N ASP A 165 -5.89 5.02 -15.64
CA ASP A 165 -4.96 4.66 -16.70
C ASP A 165 -5.70 3.81 -17.74
N THR A 166 -5.74 4.27 -18.98
CA THR A 166 -6.54 3.63 -20.02
C THR A 166 -5.78 2.55 -20.77
N HIS A 167 -4.51 2.28 -20.44
CA HIS A 167 -3.74 1.25 -21.15
C HIS A 167 -2.60 0.71 -20.28
N VAL A 168 -2.79 -0.48 -19.73
CA VAL A 168 -1.75 -1.22 -19.00
C VAL A 168 -1.73 -2.70 -19.38
N HIS A 169 -0.62 -3.37 -19.08
CA HIS A 169 -0.46 -4.80 -19.34
C HIS A 169 -0.20 -5.61 -18.07
N ASP A 170 -0.73 -6.83 -18.02
CA ASP A 170 -0.45 -7.83 -17.01
C ASP A 170 0.41 -8.98 -17.56
N THR A 171 0.66 -10.01 -16.74
CA THR A 171 1.43 -11.21 -17.13
C THR A 171 0.82 -12.01 -18.29
N ALA A 172 -0.45 -11.83 -18.61
CA ALA A 172 -1.07 -12.51 -19.74
C ALA A 172 -0.63 -11.91 -21.08
N SER A 173 -0.22 -10.64 -21.10
CA SER A 173 0.25 -9.93 -22.30
C SER A 173 1.76 -9.63 -22.23
N THR A 174 2.14 -8.40 -21.93
CA THR A 174 3.55 -7.95 -21.90
C THR A 174 3.99 -7.46 -20.51
N GLY A 175 3.08 -7.44 -19.53
CA GLY A 175 3.33 -6.96 -18.18
C GLY A 175 4.11 -7.96 -17.33
N ARG A 176 4.74 -7.46 -16.26
CA ARG A 176 5.48 -8.28 -15.28
C ARG A 176 4.61 -8.71 -14.09
N LYS A 177 3.48 -8.06 -13.86
CA LYS A 177 2.61 -8.25 -12.70
C LYS A 177 1.35 -9.01 -13.08
N ASN A 178 0.92 -9.93 -12.22
CA ASN A 178 -0.38 -10.58 -12.39
C ASN A 178 -1.52 -9.55 -12.20
N PRO A 179 -2.76 -9.85 -12.66
CA PRO A 179 -3.87 -8.90 -12.56
C PRO A 179 -4.11 -8.39 -11.13
N THR A 180 -4.08 -9.30 -10.14
CA THR A 180 -4.29 -8.95 -8.72
C THR A 180 -3.22 -7.97 -8.21
N GLN A 181 -1.94 -8.19 -8.53
CA GLN A 181 -0.83 -7.29 -8.18
C GLN A 181 -0.96 -5.93 -8.86
N LEU A 182 -1.39 -5.92 -10.12
CA LEU A 182 -1.59 -4.69 -10.88
C LEU A 182 -2.70 -3.84 -10.25
N VAL A 183 -3.82 -4.47 -9.85
CA VAL A 183 -4.91 -3.78 -9.16
C VAL A 183 -4.52 -3.30 -7.76
N ILE A 184 -3.72 -4.07 -6.99
CA ILE A 184 -3.14 -3.60 -5.72
C ILE A 184 -2.33 -2.31 -5.92
N ASP A 185 -1.54 -2.24 -6.99
CA ASP A 185 -0.74 -1.06 -7.29
C ASP A 185 -1.62 0.15 -7.63
N ALA A 186 -2.75 -0.07 -8.31
CA ALA A 186 -3.75 0.97 -8.60
C ALA A 186 -4.40 1.47 -7.30
N PHE A 187 -4.80 0.54 -6.43
CA PHE A 187 -5.33 0.85 -5.10
C PHE A 187 -4.34 1.68 -4.26
N ILE A 188 -3.08 1.24 -4.17
CA ILE A 188 -2.03 1.98 -3.46
C ILE A 188 -1.91 3.39 -4.02
N LYS A 189 -1.86 3.54 -5.35
CA LYS A 189 -1.75 4.87 -5.99
C LYS A 189 -2.99 5.73 -5.80
N GLY A 190 -4.15 5.16 -5.48
CA GLY A 190 -5.41 5.90 -5.33
C GLY A 190 -6.11 6.13 -6.67
N MET A 191 -5.98 5.17 -7.58
CA MET A 191 -6.64 5.20 -8.88
C MET A 191 -8.09 4.72 -8.75
N SER A 192 -9.00 5.42 -9.41
CA SER A 192 -10.41 5.09 -9.54
C SER A 192 -10.66 4.06 -10.63
N SER A 193 -9.89 4.08 -11.72
CA SER A 193 -10.06 3.13 -12.83
C SER A 193 -8.75 2.67 -13.48
N LEU A 194 -8.81 1.50 -14.12
CA LEU A 194 -7.70 0.88 -14.83
C LEU A 194 -8.23 0.07 -16.02
N THR A 195 -7.68 0.28 -17.21
CA THR A 195 -7.97 -0.55 -18.40
C THR A 195 -6.80 -1.49 -18.67
N ILE A 196 -7.05 -2.80 -18.64
CA ILE A 196 -6.02 -3.82 -18.87
C ILE A 196 -6.15 -4.40 -20.28
N ALA A 197 -5.06 -4.33 -21.04
CA ALA A 197 -4.96 -4.78 -22.42
C ALA A 197 -4.39 -6.21 -22.52
N TYR A 198 -5.15 -7.07 -23.22
CA TYR A 198 -4.86 -8.48 -23.45
C TYR A 198 -4.71 -8.79 -24.94
N ASN A 199 -3.75 -9.64 -25.30
CA ASN A 199 -3.40 -9.83 -26.72
C ASN A 199 -4.07 -11.06 -27.34
N HIS A 200 -4.92 -11.76 -26.56
CA HIS A 200 -5.61 -12.98 -26.94
C HIS A 200 -6.76 -13.33 -25.97
N ILE A 201 -7.78 -14.04 -26.47
CA ILE A 201 -8.96 -14.41 -25.68
C ILE A 201 -8.72 -15.54 -24.65
N THR A 202 -7.67 -16.35 -24.83
CA THR A 202 -7.33 -17.42 -23.87
C THR A 202 -6.91 -16.89 -22.49
N ALA A 203 -6.63 -15.58 -22.37
CA ALA A 203 -6.39 -14.90 -21.09
C ALA A 203 -7.68 -14.62 -20.31
N TYR A 204 -8.85 -15.03 -20.82
CA TYR A 204 -10.14 -14.90 -20.14
C TYR A 204 -10.11 -15.23 -18.63
N PRO A 205 -9.45 -16.29 -18.13
CA PRO A 205 -9.35 -16.53 -16.68
C PRO A 205 -8.69 -15.40 -15.89
N MET A 206 -7.72 -14.68 -16.50
CA MET A 206 -7.02 -13.53 -15.92
C MET A 206 -7.86 -12.24 -16.02
N MET A 207 -8.62 -12.06 -17.11
CA MET A 207 -9.59 -10.95 -17.22
C MET A 207 -10.64 -11.01 -16.10
N MET A 208 -11.18 -12.21 -15.85
CA MET A 208 -12.09 -12.48 -14.74
C MET A 208 -11.48 -12.18 -13.37
N GLU A 209 -10.19 -12.51 -13.19
CA GLU A 209 -9.46 -12.20 -11.96
C GLU A 209 -9.30 -10.70 -11.78
N ALA A 210 -9.00 -9.96 -12.86
CA ALA A 210 -8.82 -8.53 -12.80
C ALA A 210 -10.09 -7.79 -12.37
N ILE A 211 -11.24 -8.15 -12.95
CA ILE A 211 -12.55 -7.59 -12.60
C ILE A 211 -12.85 -7.84 -11.11
N GLU A 212 -12.66 -9.08 -10.65
CA GLU A 212 -12.93 -9.44 -9.26
C GLU A 212 -11.95 -8.78 -8.28
N ALA A 213 -10.69 -8.64 -8.65
CA ALA A 213 -9.71 -7.89 -7.87
C ALA A 213 -10.07 -6.40 -7.77
N GLY A 214 -10.56 -5.81 -8.87
CA GLY A 214 -11.10 -4.44 -8.90
C GLY A 214 -12.26 -4.27 -7.94
N ARG A 215 -13.22 -5.21 -7.97
CA ARG A 215 -14.37 -5.24 -7.06
C ARG A 215 -13.95 -5.31 -5.58
N ILE A 216 -12.98 -6.17 -5.24
CA ILE A 216 -12.48 -6.33 -3.86
C ILE A 216 -11.75 -5.08 -3.37
N THR A 217 -10.98 -4.41 -4.23
CA THR A 217 -10.17 -3.23 -3.86
C THR A 217 -10.93 -1.90 -3.99
N GLY A 218 -12.09 -1.91 -4.65
CA GLY A 218 -12.86 -0.71 -4.97
C GLY A 218 -12.31 0.09 -6.14
N VAL A 219 -11.54 -0.52 -7.05
CA VAL A 219 -11.01 0.08 -8.28
C VAL A 219 -11.80 -0.44 -9.48
N ARG A 220 -12.26 0.44 -10.39
CA ARG A 220 -12.94 0.01 -11.62
C ARG A 220 -11.92 -0.60 -12.57
N VAL A 221 -12.20 -1.80 -13.08
CA VAL A 221 -11.32 -2.49 -14.04
C VAL A 221 -12.07 -2.70 -15.34
N GLU A 222 -11.51 -2.20 -16.42
CA GLU A 222 -11.99 -2.38 -17.79
C GLU A 222 -11.08 -3.33 -18.55
N ILE A 223 -11.66 -4.13 -19.45
CA ILE A 223 -10.95 -5.14 -20.22
C ILE A 223 -10.90 -4.72 -21.68
N ALA A 224 -9.69 -4.76 -22.25
CA ALA A 224 -9.46 -4.48 -23.66
C ALA A 224 -8.71 -5.62 -24.34
N LEU A 225 -8.95 -5.82 -25.64
CA LEU A 225 -8.18 -6.74 -26.47
C LEU A 225 -7.33 -5.95 -27.47
N GLU A 226 -6.03 -6.18 -27.45
CA GLU A 226 -5.07 -5.57 -28.38
C GLU A 226 -4.98 -6.37 -29.68
N PHE A 227 -5.13 -5.68 -30.81
CA PHE A 227 -4.96 -6.25 -32.14
C PHE A 227 -4.22 -5.26 -33.05
N SER A 228 -3.69 -5.77 -34.15
CA SER A 228 -3.10 -4.93 -35.20
C SER A 228 -3.84 -5.14 -36.51
N CYS A 229 -4.00 -4.12 -37.33
CA CYS A 229 -4.70 -4.19 -38.62
C CYS A 229 -3.91 -3.43 -39.69
N ILE A 230 -3.98 -3.87 -40.94
CA ILE A 230 -3.52 -3.05 -42.07
C ILE A 230 -4.55 -1.94 -42.31
N ALA A 231 -4.14 -0.69 -42.15
CA ALA A 231 -4.94 0.49 -42.40
C ALA A 231 -4.04 1.58 -43.03
N ALA A 232 -4.56 2.31 -44.02
CA ALA A 232 -3.79 3.30 -44.78
C ALA A 232 -2.46 2.74 -45.35
N GLY A 233 -2.46 1.46 -45.78
CA GLY A 233 -1.28 0.78 -46.35
C GLY A 233 -0.18 0.41 -45.34
N LYS A 234 -0.39 0.63 -44.05
CA LYS A 234 0.55 0.30 -42.95
C LYS A 234 -0.12 -0.54 -41.88
N ARG A 235 0.68 -1.23 -41.06
CA ARG A 235 0.15 -2.03 -39.94
C ARG A 235 0.07 -1.14 -38.71
N PHE A 236 -1.14 -0.80 -38.26
CA PHE A 236 -1.42 -0.05 -37.03
C PHE A 236 -1.87 -0.95 -35.87
N HIS A 237 -1.72 -0.45 -34.64
CA HIS A 237 -2.18 -1.11 -33.41
C HIS A 237 -3.46 -0.48 -32.89
N PHE A 238 -4.35 -1.31 -32.35
CA PHE A 238 -5.68 -0.93 -31.88
C PHE A 238 -6.02 -1.68 -30.59
N LEU A 239 -6.86 -1.07 -29.76
CA LEU A 239 -7.59 -1.76 -28.68
C LEU A 239 -9.06 -1.87 -29.08
N THR A 240 -9.65 -3.04 -28.83
CA THR A 240 -11.09 -3.14 -28.68
C THR A 240 -11.44 -3.19 -27.19
N MET A 241 -12.15 -2.16 -26.73
CA MET A 241 -12.65 -2.04 -25.36
C MET A 241 -13.93 -2.85 -25.26
N LEU A 242 -13.96 -3.85 -24.37
CA LEU A 242 -15.18 -4.58 -24.07
C LEU A 242 -16.14 -3.69 -23.24
N PRO A 243 -17.43 -4.06 -23.14
CA PRO A 243 -18.33 -3.42 -22.19
C PRO A 243 -17.77 -3.44 -20.76
N THR A 244 -18.23 -2.50 -19.93
CA THR A 244 -17.84 -2.46 -18.52
C THR A 244 -18.59 -3.55 -17.76
N PHE A 245 -17.87 -4.32 -16.93
CA PHE A 245 -18.43 -5.41 -16.13
C PHE A 245 -18.18 -5.15 -14.65
N GLU A 246 -19.23 -5.26 -13.82
CA GLU A 246 -19.10 -5.13 -12.36
C GLU A 246 -18.65 -6.44 -11.71
N ARG A 247 -19.07 -7.58 -12.28
CA ARG A 247 -18.68 -8.91 -11.82
C ARG A 247 -18.05 -9.70 -12.94
N ALA A 248 -17.17 -10.62 -12.56
CA ALA A 248 -16.54 -11.52 -13.51
C ALA A 248 -17.59 -12.37 -14.26
N THR A 249 -18.68 -12.78 -13.61
CA THR A 249 -19.79 -13.53 -14.25
C THR A 249 -20.37 -12.81 -15.46
N ASP A 250 -20.43 -11.48 -15.44
CA ASP A 250 -21.03 -10.69 -16.51
C ASP A 250 -20.15 -10.78 -17.79
N LEU A 251 -18.82 -10.77 -17.64
CA LEU A 251 -17.88 -11.03 -18.76
C LEU A 251 -18.07 -12.45 -19.33
N LYS A 252 -18.32 -13.43 -18.47
CA LYS A 252 -18.57 -14.83 -18.91
C LYS A 252 -19.80 -14.92 -19.79
N GLU A 253 -20.88 -14.27 -19.36
CA GLU A 253 -22.16 -14.26 -20.05
C GLU A 253 -22.04 -13.54 -21.39
N PHE A 254 -21.43 -12.36 -21.40
CA PHE A 254 -21.14 -11.60 -22.62
C PHE A 254 -20.37 -12.43 -23.67
N LEU A 255 -19.29 -13.10 -23.26
CA LEU A 255 -18.49 -13.92 -24.19
C LEU A 255 -19.23 -15.18 -24.66
N LYS A 256 -20.18 -15.70 -23.87
CA LYS A 256 -21.02 -16.84 -24.24
C LYS A 256 -22.07 -16.42 -25.26
N GLU A 257 -22.75 -15.31 -25.01
CA GLU A 257 -23.81 -14.74 -25.86
C GLU A 257 -23.27 -14.35 -27.24
N HIS A 258 -22.15 -13.62 -27.27
CA HIS A 258 -21.58 -13.10 -28.52
C HIS A 258 -20.50 -13.98 -29.14
N LYS A 259 -20.39 -15.25 -28.72
CA LYS A 259 -19.40 -16.21 -29.24
C LYS A 259 -19.48 -16.37 -30.77
N GLY A 260 -20.70 -16.32 -31.32
CA GLY A 260 -20.94 -16.41 -32.76
C GLY A 260 -20.40 -15.19 -33.50
N SER A 261 -20.85 -13.99 -33.11
CA SER A 261 -20.47 -12.71 -33.71
C SER A 261 -18.96 -12.44 -33.63
N LEU A 262 -18.31 -12.79 -32.51
CA LEU A 262 -16.88 -12.57 -32.29
C LEU A 262 -15.97 -13.70 -32.79
N LYS A 263 -16.53 -14.76 -33.37
CA LYS A 263 -15.78 -15.97 -33.77
C LYS A 263 -14.62 -15.65 -34.72
N THR A 264 -14.88 -14.84 -35.75
CA THR A 264 -13.88 -14.48 -36.77
C THR A 264 -12.77 -13.63 -36.17
N PHE A 265 -13.13 -12.63 -35.37
CA PHE A 265 -12.18 -11.78 -34.65
C PHE A 265 -11.28 -12.60 -33.72
N PHE A 266 -11.84 -13.50 -32.90
CA PHE A 266 -11.06 -14.35 -32.01
C PHE A 266 -10.16 -15.35 -32.74
N LYS A 267 -10.59 -15.90 -33.87
CA LYS A 267 -9.71 -16.70 -34.74
C LYS A 267 -8.55 -15.87 -35.28
N GLY A 268 -8.81 -14.63 -35.69
CA GLY A 268 -7.76 -13.72 -36.17
C GLY A 268 -6.73 -13.39 -35.09
N LEU A 269 -7.17 -13.10 -33.85
CA LEU A 269 -6.28 -12.93 -32.70
C LEU A 269 -5.39 -14.15 -32.45
N GLN A 270 -5.96 -15.36 -32.54
CA GLN A 270 -5.20 -16.60 -32.39
C GLN A 270 -4.19 -16.81 -33.52
N ALA A 271 -4.52 -16.46 -34.76
CA ALA A 271 -3.59 -16.52 -35.89
C ALA A 271 -2.42 -15.53 -35.71
N ASN A 272 -2.72 -14.28 -35.34
CA ASN A 272 -1.70 -13.28 -35.01
C ASN A 272 -0.77 -13.75 -33.88
N GLN A 273 -1.30 -14.44 -32.86
CA GLN A 273 -0.45 -15.03 -31.81
C GLN A 273 0.50 -16.11 -32.34
N LYS A 274 0.07 -16.93 -33.31
CA LYS A 274 0.96 -17.93 -33.95
C LYS A 274 2.10 -17.26 -34.70
N HIS A 275 1.82 -16.20 -35.46
CA HIS A 275 2.85 -15.43 -36.17
C HIS A 275 3.83 -14.75 -35.20
N ARG A 276 3.35 -14.20 -34.07
CA ARG A 276 4.23 -13.68 -33.00
C ARG A 276 5.17 -14.76 -32.47
N LEU A 277 4.66 -15.97 -32.25
CA LEU A 277 5.46 -17.10 -31.77
C LEU A 277 6.51 -17.55 -32.80
N GLU A 278 6.22 -17.47 -34.10
CA GLU A 278 7.17 -17.76 -35.17
C GLU A 278 8.29 -16.72 -35.23
N ALA A 279 7.97 -15.43 -35.10
CA ALA A 279 8.97 -14.37 -35.00
C ALA A 279 9.93 -14.59 -33.81
N VAL A 280 9.39 -14.95 -32.64
CA VAL A 280 10.19 -15.30 -31.46
C VAL A 280 11.12 -16.49 -31.74
N LYS A 281 10.66 -17.53 -32.45
CA LYS A 281 11.52 -18.66 -32.81
C LYS A 281 12.67 -18.22 -33.72
N ARG A 282 12.42 -17.35 -34.70
CA ARG A 282 13.46 -16.83 -35.61
C ARG A 282 14.53 -16.05 -34.83
N LEU A 283 14.13 -15.18 -33.92
CA LEU A 283 15.04 -14.43 -33.05
C LEU A 283 15.91 -15.35 -32.18
N VAL A 284 15.32 -16.35 -31.55
CA VAL A 284 16.05 -17.33 -30.72
C VAL A 284 17.05 -18.15 -31.55
N ASN A 285 16.67 -18.55 -32.77
CA ASN A 285 17.56 -19.29 -33.66
C ASN A 285 18.76 -18.43 -34.08
N ASN A 286 18.53 -17.16 -34.42
CA ASN A 286 19.59 -16.22 -34.75
C ASN A 286 20.57 -16.05 -33.59
N PHE A 287 20.05 -15.80 -32.37
CA PHE A 287 20.87 -15.66 -31.17
C PHE A 287 21.75 -16.89 -30.91
N ASN A 288 21.18 -18.09 -31.01
CA ASN A 288 21.91 -19.34 -30.77
C ASN A 288 22.98 -19.63 -31.81
N GLN A 289 22.90 -19.05 -33.02
CA GLN A 289 23.84 -19.26 -34.11
C GLN A 289 24.94 -18.21 -34.17
N THR A 290 24.62 -16.96 -33.80
CA THR A 290 25.50 -15.79 -33.96
C THR A 290 25.98 -15.29 -32.60
N ASP A 291 25.12 -14.58 -31.87
CA ASP A 291 25.43 -13.88 -30.61
C ASP A 291 26.03 -14.79 -29.52
N LEU A 292 25.58 -16.05 -29.44
CA LEU A 292 26.05 -16.99 -28.42
C LEU A 292 27.55 -17.29 -28.53
N LYS A 293 28.10 -17.31 -29.75
CA LYS A 293 29.52 -17.58 -29.97
C LYS A 293 30.37 -16.44 -29.41
N GLU A 294 29.98 -15.21 -29.72
CA GLU A 294 30.66 -13.99 -29.25
C GLU A 294 30.57 -13.83 -27.72
N LEU A 295 29.40 -14.09 -27.13
CA LEU A 295 29.17 -13.98 -25.68
C LEU A 295 30.05 -14.91 -24.81
N ASN A 296 30.51 -15.99 -25.41
CA ASN A 296 31.26 -17.06 -24.76
C ASN A 296 32.75 -17.03 -25.09
N GLU A 297 33.16 -16.16 -26.01
CA GLU A 297 34.55 -15.98 -26.39
C GLU A 297 35.41 -15.51 -25.20
N GLY A 298 36.61 -16.07 -25.06
CA GLY A 298 37.54 -15.73 -23.98
C GLY A 298 37.20 -16.30 -22.59
N TYR A 299 36.24 -17.22 -22.50
CA TYR A 299 35.90 -17.94 -21.26
C TYR A 299 36.18 -19.45 -21.37
N PRO A 300 36.56 -20.12 -20.27
CA PRO A 300 36.73 -21.58 -20.25
C PRO A 300 35.45 -22.32 -20.65
N ASP A 301 35.57 -23.51 -21.22
CA ASP A 301 34.44 -24.40 -21.53
C ASP A 301 33.89 -25.08 -20.25
N ASP A 302 33.43 -24.25 -19.31
CA ASP A 302 32.82 -24.66 -18.05
C ASP A 302 31.42 -24.03 -17.94
N PRO A 303 30.36 -24.80 -17.64
CA PRO A 303 29.00 -24.29 -17.44
C PRO A 303 28.87 -23.12 -16.45
N LEU A 304 29.81 -22.95 -15.52
CA LEU A 304 29.84 -21.82 -14.58
C LEU A 304 30.07 -20.47 -15.26
N TYR A 305 30.79 -20.47 -16.39
CA TYR A 305 31.17 -19.27 -17.13
C TYR A 305 30.54 -19.21 -18.53
N GLN A 306 30.00 -20.31 -19.04
CA GLN A 306 29.44 -20.42 -20.39
C GLN A 306 27.94 -20.15 -20.42
N VAL A 307 27.52 -19.25 -21.31
CA VAL A 307 26.11 -19.02 -21.62
C VAL A 307 25.59 -20.22 -22.42
N PRO A 308 24.54 -20.92 -21.97
CA PRO A 308 23.99 -22.05 -22.72
C PRO A 308 23.09 -21.59 -23.87
N LYS A 309 22.94 -22.45 -24.89
CA LYS A 309 21.91 -22.29 -25.94
C LYS A 309 20.53 -22.15 -25.31
N ILE A 310 19.75 -21.18 -25.79
CA ILE A 310 18.36 -20.99 -25.41
C ILE A 310 17.52 -22.14 -25.98
N LYS A 311 17.03 -23.03 -25.12
CA LYS A 311 16.20 -24.17 -25.51
C LYS A 311 14.71 -23.83 -25.45
N LYS A 312 13.96 -24.23 -26.49
CA LYS A 312 12.48 -24.08 -26.55
C LYS A 312 11.75 -24.67 -25.34
N LYS A 313 12.23 -25.79 -24.78
CA LYS A 313 11.65 -26.42 -23.58
C LYS A 313 11.76 -25.52 -22.33
N GLN A 314 12.83 -24.73 -22.20
CA GLN A 314 13.03 -23.83 -21.07
C GLN A 314 12.18 -22.56 -21.20
N LEU A 315 12.09 -21.98 -22.40
CA LEU A 315 11.19 -20.86 -22.70
C LEU A 315 9.73 -21.18 -22.35
N ARG A 316 9.27 -22.39 -22.66
CA ARG A 316 7.91 -22.86 -22.31
C ARG A 316 7.64 -22.96 -20.81
N LYS A 317 8.68 -23.23 -20.00
CA LYS A 317 8.58 -23.25 -18.54
C LYS A 317 8.59 -21.85 -17.94
N PHE A 318 9.18 -20.88 -18.63
CA PHE A 318 9.28 -19.51 -18.17
C PHE A 318 7.97 -18.72 -18.35
N VAL A 319 7.38 -18.77 -19.55
CA VAL A 319 6.12 -18.08 -19.87
C VAL A 319 5.24 -19.01 -20.72
N PRO A 320 3.91 -19.06 -20.46
CA PRO A 320 2.99 -19.80 -21.32
C PRO A 320 3.11 -19.35 -22.77
N LEU A 321 3.11 -20.31 -23.71
CA LEU A 321 3.32 -20.01 -25.14
C LEU A 321 2.35 -18.98 -25.71
N PHE A 322 1.13 -18.91 -25.17
CA PHE A 322 0.11 -17.96 -25.61
C PHE A 322 0.40 -16.50 -25.17
N SER A 323 1.23 -16.30 -24.15
CA SER A 323 1.69 -14.98 -23.69
C SER A 323 3.10 -14.65 -24.17
N LEU A 324 3.83 -15.63 -24.74
CA LEU A 324 5.19 -15.43 -25.20
C LEU A 324 5.27 -14.36 -26.29
N ASN A 325 6.18 -13.41 -26.11
CA ASN A 325 6.42 -12.28 -27.00
C ASN A 325 7.93 -11.95 -27.01
N LYS A 326 8.36 -11.03 -27.87
CA LYS A 326 9.78 -10.66 -28.03
C LYS A 326 10.42 -10.08 -26.77
N LEU A 327 9.66 -9.35 -25.94
CA LEU A 327 10.15 -8.74 -24.69
C LEU A 327 10.45 -9.78 -23.61
N HIS A 328 9.72 -10.91 -23.63
CA HIS A 328 10.00 -12.03 -22.74
C HIS A 328 11.38 -12.67 -23.00
N LEU A 329 11.96 -12.52 -24.20
CA LEU A 329 13.30 -13.02 -24.50
C LEU A 329 14.38 -12.31 -23.67
N GLY A 330 14.29 -10.99 -23.52
CA GLY A 330 15.24 -10.23 -22.69
C GLY A 330 15.21 -10.64 -21.23
N GLU A 331 14.01 -10.87 -20.66
CA GLU A 331 13.88 -11.34 -19.26
C GLU A 331 14.33 -12.78 -19.08
N PHE A 332 13.95 -13.66 -20.00
CA PHE A 332 14.39 -15.05 -19.98
C PHE A 332 15.92 -15.12 -20.04
N PHE A 333 16.52 -14.35 -20.94
CA PHE A 333 17.96 -14.29 -21.11
C PHE A 333 18.65 -13.65 -19.89
N TYR A 334 18.08 -12.60 -19.29
CA TYR A 334 18.56 -12.02 -18.05
C TYR A 334 18.67 -13.05 -16.92
N GLY A 335 17.66 -13.93 -16.77
CA GLY A 335 17.67 -15.00 -15.78
C GLY A 335 18.78 -16.05 -15.99
N ILE A 336 19.22 -16.24 -17.23
CA ILE A 336 20.35 -17.13 -17.58
C ILE A 336 21.68 -16.40 -17.40
N TYR A 337 21.78 -15.19 -17.93
CA TYR A 337 23.05 -14.48 -18.07
C TYR A 337 23.52 -13.84 -16.76
N LYS A 338 22.61 -13.32 -15.93
CA LYS A 338 23.00 -12.64 -14.68
C LYS A 338 23.83 -13.52 -13.74
N PRO A 339 23.44 -14.77 -13.41
CA PRO A 339 24.27 -15.63 -12.55
C PRO A 339 25.65 -15.93 -13.14
N ILE A 340 25.73 -16.14 -14.47
CA ILE A 340 26.98 -16.39 -15.18
C ILE A 340 27.88 -15.16 -15.14
N LEU A 341 27.34 -13.98 -15.42
CA LEU A 341 28.07 -12.71 -15.34
C LEU A 341 28.55 -12.44 -13.92
N HIS A 342 27.75 -12.80 -12.91
CA HIS A 342 28.16 -12.73 -11.51
C HIS A 342 29.37 -13.62 -11.21
N ASN A 343 29.35 -14.89 -11.67
CA ASN A 343 30.48 -15.80 -11.52
C ASN A 343 31.73 -15.25 -12.23
N ARG A 344 31.58 -14.74 -13.46
CA ARG A 344 32.65 -14.08 -14.22
C ARG A 344 33.23 -12.88 -13.44
N LEU A 345 32.38 -12.07 -12.82
CA LEU A 345 32.79 -10.93 -11.99
C LEU A 345 33.55 -11.35 -10.73
N LEU A 346 33.04 -12.32 -9.98
CA LEU A 346 33.70 -12.83 -8.76
C LEU A 346 35.05 -13.45 -9.08
N HIS A 347 35.14 -14.21 -10.18
CA HIS A 347 36.41 -14.77 -10.65
C HIS A 347 37.40 -13.67 -11.06
N ALA A 348 36.95 -12.66 -11.80
CA ALA A 348 37.80 -11.51 -12.15
C ALA A 348 38.28 -10.74 -10.91
N LYS A 349 37.45 -10.63 -9.86
CA LYS A 349 37.85 -10.04 -8.58
C LYS A 349 38.95 -10.85 -7.90
N ALA A 350 38.82 -12.17 -7.85
CA ALA A 350 39.84 -13.04 -7.28
C ALA A 350 41.18 -12.93 -8.04
N LEU A 351 41.12 -12.91 -9.38
CA LEU A 351 42.30 -12.71 -10.23
C LEU A 351 42.93 -11.34 -10.03
N LEU A 352 42.14 -10.28 -9.85
CA LEU A 352 42.64 -8.94 -9.57
C LEU A 352 43.38 -8.89 -8.23
N GLU A 353 42.85 -9.51 -7.17
CA GLU A 353 43.55 -9.54 -5.88
C GLU A 353 44.84 -10.36 -5.93
N LYS A 354 44.85 -11.46 -6.70
CA LYS A 354 46.09 -12.20 -7.00
C LYS A 354 47.09 -11.33 -7.76
N ALA A 355 46.68 -10.68 -8.84
CA ALA A 355 47.53 -9.79 -9.63
C ALA A 355 48.12 -8.65 -8.78
N ARG A 356 47.34 -8.08 -7.84
CA ARG A 356 47.83 -7.08 -6.88
C ARG A 356 48.86 -7.64 -5.92
N ASP A 357 48.76 -8.90 -5.52
CA ASP A 357 49.77 -9.56 -4.70
C ASP A 357 51.04 -9.86 -5.51
N ASP A 358 50.88 -10.41 -6.71
CA ASP A 358 51.99 -10.72 -7.64
C ASP A 358 52.75 -9.44 -8.05
N PHE A 359 52.04 -8.33 -8.29
CA PHE A 359 52.66 -7.02 -8.57
C PHE A 359 53.44 -6.49 -7.36
N ARG A 360 52.89 -6.63 -6.14
CA ARG A 360 53.62 -6.28 -4.89
C ARG A 360 54.88 -7.12 -4.72
N ARG A 361 54.85 -8.38 -5.17
CA ARG A 361 56.02 -9.29 -5.20
C ARG A 361 56.91 -9.11 -6.42
N LYS A 362 56.62 -8.14 -7.31
CA LYS A 362 57.34 -7.91 -8.59
C LYS A 362 57.35 -9.10 -9.55
N ALA A 363 56.37 -10.00 -9.44
CA ALA A 363 56.23 -11.17 -10.31
C ALA A 363 55.51 -10.87 -11.64
N ILE A 364 54.78 -9.75 -11.71
CA ILE A 364 54.12 -9.26 -12.93
C ILE A 364 54.40 -7.76 -13.13
N SER A 365 54.22 -7.29 -14.36
CA SER A 365 54.32 -5.89 -14.75
C SER A 365 53.10 -5.05 -14.37
N GLU A 366 53.24 -3.73 -14.38
CA GLU A 366 52.11 -2.80 -14.19
C GLU A 366 51.05 -2.96 -15.29
N TRP A 367 51.49 -3.28 -16.52
CA TRP A 367 50.60 -3.53 -17.65
C TRP A 367 49.67 -4.73 -17.40
N GLU A 368 50.21 -5.84 -16.89
CA GLU A 368 49.42 -7.04 -16.56
C GLU A 368 48.42 -6.76 -15.42
N LEU A 369 48.81 -5.96 -14.42
CA LEU A 369 47.88 -5.50 -13.38
C LEU A 369 46.74 -4.67 -13.98
N ARG A 370 47.04 -3.74 -14.89
CA ARG A 370 46.03 -2.90 -15.57
C ARG A 370 45.05 -3.73 -16.38
N ILE A 371 45.48 -4.80 -17.04
CA ILE A 371 44.58 -5.73 -17.76
C ILE A 371 43.57 -6.36 -16.78
N ALA A 372 44.02 -6.82 -15.62
CA ALA A 372 43.13 -7.39 -14.60
C ALA A 372 42.15 -6.34 -14.05
N GLU A 373 42.60 -5.10 -13.84
CA GLU A 373 41.77 -3.99 -13.38
C GLU A 373 40.70 -3.59 -14.40
N GLN A 374 41.06 -3.47 -15.68
CA GLN A 374 40.12 -3.16 -16.76
C GLN A 374 39.08 -4.28 -16.92
N LYS A 375 39.50 -5.54 -16.87
CA LYS A 375 38.59 -6.69 -16.96
C LYS A 375 37.59 -6.70 -15.80
N PHE A 376 38.05 -6.47 -14.57
CA PHE A 376 37.17 -6.36 -13.40
C PHE A 376 36.21 -5.17 -13.54
N THR A 377 36.70 -3.99 -13.91
CA THR A 377 35.89 -2.76 -14.02
C THR A 377 34.79 -2.92 -15.07
N ARG A 378 35.12 -3.43 -16.26
CA ARG A 378 34.14 -3.71 -17.33
C ARG A 378 33.05 -4.67 -16.87
N LEU A 379 33.42 -5.80 -16.24
CA LEU A 379 32.45 -6.78 -15.74
C LEU A 379 31.63 -6.22 -14.58
N TYR A 380 32.23 -5.37 -13.76
CA TYR A 380 31.55 -4.72 -12.64
C TYR A 380 30.47 -3.77 -13.18
N GLU A 381 30.80 -2.90 -14.12
CA GLU A 381 29.86 -1.98 -14.78
C GLU A 381 28.76 -2.74 -15.52
N GLU A 382 29.12 -3.74 -16.33
CA GLU A 382 28.15 -4.57 -17.06
C GLU A 382 27.19 -5.26 -16.10
N PHE A 383 27.70 -5.84 -15.01
CA PHE A 383 26.85 -6.48 -14.01
C PHE A 383 25.93 -5.48 -13.32
N HIS A 384 26.45 -4.30 -12.94
CA HIS A 384 25.68 -3.29 -12.21
C HIS A 384 24.54 -2.69 -13.03
N THR A 385 24.75 -2.48 -14.33
CA THR A 385 23.76 -1.87 -15.23
C THR A 385 22.87 -2.91 -15.93
N LEU A 386 23.22 -4.21 -15.84
CA LEU A 386 22.49 -5.28 -16.51
C LEU A 386 20.99 -5.23 -16.21
N ASN A 387 20.19 -5.16 -17.28
CA ASN A 387 18.74 -5.22 -17.18
C ASN A 387 18.12 -5.95 -18.39
N PRO A 388 16.89 -6.48 -18.26
CA PRO A 388 16.23 -7.22 -19.34
C PRO A 388 15.99 -6.44 -20.63
N GLU A 389 15.77 -5.12 -20.55
CA GLU A 389 15.40 -4.31 -21.71
C GLU A 389 16.60 -4.10 -22.63
N ASP A 390 17.77 -3.79 -22.07
CA ASP A 390 19.00 -3.63 -22.84
C ASP A 390 19.44 -4.94 -23.48
N LEU A 391 19.24 -6.06 -22.78
CA LEU A 391 19.46 -7.39 -23.35
C LEU A 391 18.54 -7.67 -24.54
N TYR A 392 17.26 -7.27 -24.45
CA TYR A 392 16.34 -7.35 -25.58
C TYR A 392 16.79 -6.45 -26.75
N LYS A 393 17.15 -5.20 -26.48
CA LYS A 393 17.61 -4.25 -27.50
C LYS A 393 18.88 -4.74 -28.20
N LYS A 394 19.82 -5.33 -27.46
CA LYS A 394 21.09 -5.83 -27.99
C LYS A 394 20.94 -7.10 -28.82
N TYR A 395 20.18 -8.09 -28.34
CA TYR A 395 20.19 -9.45 -28.91
C TYR A 395 18.91 -9.85 -29.65
N PHE A 396 17.79 -9.16 -29.42
CA PHE A 396 16.47 -9.63 -29.87
C PHE A 396 15.64 -8.54 -30.60
N SER A 397 16.26 -7.44 -31.03
CA SER A 397 15.59 -6.29 -31.64
C SER A 397 15.59 -6.27 -33.18
N ASN A 398 16.19 -7.27 -33.83
CA ASN A 398 16.33 -7.31 -35.30
C ASN A 398 14.95 -7.20 -36.00
N PRO A 399 14.65 -6.10 -36.71
CA PRO A 399 13.34 -5.85 -37.29
C PRO A 399 12.94 -6.91 -38.33
N LYS A 400 13.89 -7.32 -39.18
CA LYS A 400 13.65 -8.30 -40.26
C LYS A 400 13.18 -9.66 -39.74
N LEU A 401 13.63 -10.03 -38.54
CA LEU A 401 13.28 -11.32 -37.92
C LEU A 401 12.07 -11.20 -36.97
N GLY A 402 11.94 -10.05 -36.30
CA GLY A 402 10.99 -9.79 -35.22
C GLY A 402 9.64 -9.22 -35.65
N GLU A 403 9.46 -8.82 -36.91
CA GLU A 403 8.20 -8.31 -37.41
C GLU A 403 7.14 -9.42 -37.52
N SER A 404 5.96 -9.17 -36.95
CA SER A 404 4.83 -10.10 -36.96
C SER A 404 3.80 -9.67 -38.01
N VAL A 405 3.32 -10.62 -38.80
CA VAL A 405 2.25 -10.41 -39.77
C VAL A 405 0.90 -10.34 -39.04
N THR A 406 0.03 -9.45 -39.50
CA THR A 406 -1.37 -9.43 -39.09
C THR A 406 -2.26 -10.04 -40.15
N VAL A 407 -3.27 -10.79 -39.73
CA VAL A 407 -4.32 -11.34 -40.63
C VAL A 407 -5.50 -10.39 -40.83
N PHE A 408 -5.49 -9.25 -40.15
CA PHE A 408 -6.55 -8.25 -40.24
C PHE A 408 -6.19 -7.19 -41.28
N HIS A 409 -7.02 -7.05 -42.30
CA HIS A 409 -6.83 -6.11 -43.43
C HIS A 409 -7.99 -5.14 -43.65
N ASP A 410 -9.14 -5.40 -43.00
CA ASP A 410 -10.35 -4.58 -43.13
C ASP A 410 -10.78 -4.07 -41.75
N LEU A 411 -10.27 -2.89 -41.39
CA LEU A 411 -10.59 -2.26 -40.11
C LEU A 411 -12.08 -1.90 -40.00
N ALA A 412 -12.73 -1.49 -41.10
CA ALA A 412 -14.12 -1.05 -41.10
C ALA A 412 -15.05 -2.22 -40.75
N HIS A 413 -14.87 -3.37 -41.40
CA HIS A 413 -15.65 -4.57 -41.12
C HIS A 413 -15.43 -5.09 -39.68
N ILE A 414 -14.18 -5.05 -39.20
CA ILE A 414 -13.86 -5.44 -37.82
C ILE A 414 -14.54 -4.51 -36.82
N ALA A 415 -14.43 -3.19 -37.03
CA ALA A 415 -15.03 -2.18 -36.16
C ALA A 415 -16.56 -2.27 -36.14
N GLU A 416 -17.19 -2.51 -37.28
CA GLU A 416 -18.64 -2.74 -37.37
C GLU A 416 -19.06 -3.98 -36.56
N THR A 417 -18.35 -5.10 -36.73
CA THR A 417 -18.62 -6.34 -35.99
C THR A 417 -18.47 -6.16 -34.48
N LEU A 418 -17.44 -5.43 -34.05
CA LEU A 418 -17.19 -5.13 -32.64
C LEU A 418 -18.25 -4.19 -32.05
N ARG A 419 -18.66 -3.15 -32.78
CA ARG A 419 -19.68 -2.20 -32.30
C ARG A 419 -21.07 -2.81 -32.20
N LYS A 420 -21.43 -3.76 -33.08
CA LYS A 420 -22.69 -4.54 -32.99
C LYS A 420 -22.84 -5.29 -31.66
N VAL A 421 -21.75 -5.59 -30.97
CA VAL A 421 -21.76 -6.24 -29.65
C VAL A 421 -21.33 -5.29 -28.52
N GLY A 422 -21.42 -3.98 -28.75
CA GLY A 422 -21.16 -2.95 -27.73
C GLY A 422 -19.68 -2.72 -27.39
N CYS A 423 -18.74 -3.21 -28.21
CA CYS A 423 -17.32 -2.90 -28.04
C CYS A 423 -16.95 -1.58 -28.73
N ARG A 424 -15.93 -0.90 -28.22
CA ARG A 424 -15.38 0.35 -28.81
C ARG A 424 -13.99 0.10 -29.38
N VAL A 425 -13.63 0.79 -30.47
CA VAL A 425 -12.32 0.68 -31.12
C VAL A 425 -11.49 1.92 -30.87
N ARG A 426 -10.30 1.71 -30.31
CA ARG A 426 -9.30 2.74 -30.07
C ARG A 426 -8.08 2.51 -30.94
N VAL A 427 -7.57 3.55 -31.58
CA VAL A 427 -6.23 3.53 -32.19
C VAL A 427 -5.15 3.76 -31.13
N LEU A 428 -4.11 2.93 -31.15
CA LEU A 428 -2.93 3.04 -30.30
C LEU A 428 -1.75 3.62 -31.08
N HIS A 429 -0.90 4.39 -30.40
CA HIS A 429 0.34 4.96 -30.95
C HIS A 429 0.16 5.50 -32.39
N PRO A 430 -0.81 6.39 -32.68
CA PRO A 430 -1.12 6.81 -34.04
C PRO A 430 0.09 7.35 -34.82
N LEU A 431 1.12 7.84 -34.11
CA LEU A 431 2.39 8.34 -34.66
C LEU A 431 3.44 7.25 -34.93
N GLU A 432 3.11 5.96 -34.81
CA GLU A 432 4.08 4.87 -35.02
C GLU A 432 4.70 4.86 -36.43
N HIS A 433 4.01 5.44 -37.43
CA HIS A 433 4.51 5.65 -38.80
C HIS A 433 4.67 7.14 -39.17
N GLY A 434 4.75 8.03 -38.17
CA GLY A 434 4.85 9.50 -38.36
C GLY A 434 3.51 10.21 -38.54
N ILE A 435 3.52 11.55 -38.43
CA ILE A 435 2.32 12.39 -38.39
C ILE A 435 1.45 12.29 -39.65
N GLU A 436 2.04 12.20 -40.84
CA GLU A 436 1.27 12.17 -42.09
C GLU A 436 0.44 10.89 -42.23
N ASN A 437 1.04 9.74 -41.87
CA ASN A 437 0.31 8.47 -41.85
C ASN A 437 -0.74 8.45 -40.72
N ALA A 438 -0.49 9.14 -39.61
CA ALA A 438 -1.48 9.29 -38.54
C ALA A 438 -2.71 10.08 -39.00
N ARG A 439 -2.51 11.20 -39.72
CA ARG A 439 -3.59 12.01 -40.29
C ARG A 439 -4.42 11.18 -41.26
N ARG A 440 -3.76 10.54 -42.22
CA ARG A 440 -4.41 9.68 -43.21
C ARG A 440 -5.22 8.56 -42.56
N LEU A 441 -4.67 7.89 -41.53
CA LEU A 441 -5.39 6.87 -40.78
C LEU A 441 -6.67 7.44 -40.15
N LEU A 442 -6.57 8.60 -39.49
CA LEU A 442 -7.69 9.24 -38.81
C LEU A 442 -8.74 9.75 -39.80
N GLU A 443 -8.35 10.26 -40.96
CA GLU A 443 -9.26 10.71 -42.02
C GLU A 443 -9.98 9.54 -42.69
N ASP A 444 -9.23 8.53 -43.15
CA ASP A 444 -9.76 7.38 -43.91
C ASP A 444 -10.64 6.48 -43.03
N TYR A 445 -10.34 6.38 -41.72
CA TYR A 445 -10.99 5.42 -40.82
C TYR A 445 -11.70 6.07 -39.62
N ALA A 446 -11.96 7.38 -39.63
CA ALA A 446 -12.63 8.08 -38.53
C ALA A 446 -13.92 7.38 -38.09
N ASP A 447 -14.73 6.97 -39.07
CA ASP A 447 -16.04 6.36 -38.79
C ASP A 447 -15.90 4.93 -38.27
N SER A 448 -14.71 4.33 -38.33
CA SER A 448 -14.34 3.03 -37.76
C SER A 448 -13.72 3.11 -36.35
N LEU A 449 -13.49 4.32 -35.84
CA LEU A 449 -12.82 4.57 -34.57
C LEU A 449 -13.75 5.30 -33.59
N ASP A 450 -13.58 5.01 -32.30
CA ASP A 450 -14.29 5.67 -31.22
C ASP A 450 -13.33 6.51 -30.37
N GLU A 451 -12.09 6.05 -30.19
CA GLU A 451 -11.09 6.69 -29.32
C GLU A 451 -9.70 6.76 -29.98
N VAL A 452 -8.89 7.75 -29.58
CA VAL A 452 -7.52 7.96 -30.06
C VAL A 452 -6.59 8.11 -28.86
N GLU A 453 -5.60 7.22 -28.72
CA GLU A 453 -4.55 7.36 -27.71
C GLU A 453 -3.55 8.46 -28.13
N VAL A 454 -3.88 9.71 -27.77
CA VAL A 454 -3.06 10.89 -28.12
C VAL A 454 -1.78 11.00 -27.30
N TYR A 455 -1.73 10.33 -26.14
CA TYR A 455 -0.55 10.30 -25.30
C TYR A 455 -0.35 8.92 -24.71
N ASN A 456 0.63 8.20 -25.24
CA ASN A 456 1.12 6.96 -24.68
C ASN A 456 2.45 7.22 -23.97
N LEU A 457 2.55 6.92 -22.67
CA LEU A 457 3.73 7.29 -21.89
C LEU A 457 5.01 6.60 -22.38
N GLN A 458 4.93 5.34 -22.85
CA GLN A 458 6.09 4.63 -23.36
C GLN A 458 6.56 5.17 -24.71
N ASP A 459 5.62 5.43 -25.62
CA ASP A 459 5.93 6.01 -26.93
C ASP A 459 6.43 7.44 -26.82
N SER A 460 5.77 8.27 -26.00
CA SER A 460 6.09 9.69 -25.82
C SER A 460 7.45 9.91 -25.17
N ALA A 461 7.94 8.97 -24.37
CA ALA A 461 9.23 9.11 -23.67
C ALA A 461 10.44 9.15 -24.62
N VAL A 462 10.30 8.67 -25.86
CA VAL A 462 11.38 8.62 -26.86
C VAL A 462 11.07 9.40 -28.14
N ARG A 463 9.90 10.03 -28.21
CA ARG A 463 9.42 10.76 -29.39
C ARG A 463 9.69 12.26 -29.28
N ASP A 464 9.77 12.93 -30.42
CA ASP A 464 9.79 14.39 -30.49
C ASP A 464 8.46 14.96 -29.94
N PRO A 465 8.50 15.81 -28.89
CA PRO A 465 7.30 16.46 -28.36
C PRO A 465 6.49 17.22 -29.41
N GLU A 466 7.13 17.75 -30.47
CA GLU A 466 6.44 18.51 -31.51
C GLU A 466 5.45 17.65 -32.31
N GLU A 467 5.77 16.38 -32.60
CA GLU A 467 4.84 15.47 -33.28
C GLU A 467 3.56 15.23 -32.46
N LEU A 468 3.69 15.13 -31.14
CA LEU A 468 2.56 14.96 -30.23
C LEU A 468 1.66 16.21 -30.22
N LEU A 469 2.25 17.40 -30.25
CA LEU A 469 1.52 18.66 -30.32
C LEU A 469 0.81 18.82 -31.67
N GLN A 470 1.47 18.45 -32.78
CA GLN A 470 0.87 18.46 -34.11
C GLN A 470 -0.32 17.51 -34.22
N LEU A 471 -0.22 16.29 -33.67
CA LEU A 471 -1.35 15.36 -33.60
C LEU A 471 -2.49 15.93 -32.78
N ALA A 472 -2.20 16.52 -31.62
CA ALA A 472 -3.22 17.09 -30.75
C ALA A 472 -3.95 18.27 -31.42
N HIS A 473 -3.20 19.16 -32.08
CA HIS A 473 -3.78 20.27 -32.84
C HIS A 473 -4.64 19.78 -34.00
N PHE A 474 -4.14 18.81 -34.78
CA PHE A 474 -4.89 18.18 -35.85
C PHE A 474 -6.19 17.56 -35.34
N LEU A 475 -6.14 16.73 -34.29
CA LEU A 475 -7.32 16.06 -33.76
C LEU A 475 -8.35 17.05 -33.19
N LYS A 476 -7.91 18.17 -32.59
CA LYS A 476 -8.80 19.25 -32.13
C LYS A 476 -9.59 19.83 -33.31
N GLY A 477 -8.90 20.23 -34.38
CA GLY A 477 -9.54 20.76 -35.60
C GLY A 477 -10.43 19.73 -36.28
N PHE A 478 -9.94 18.50 -36.43
CA PHE A 478 -10.67 17.40 -37.05
C PHE A 478 -11.98 17.09 -36.32
N ASN A 479 -11.97 17.06 -34.98
CA ASN A 479 -13.19 16.87 -34.19
C ASN A 479 -14.18 18.04 -34.30
N GLN A 480 -13.70 19.28 -34.44
CA GLN A 480 -14.57 20.43 -34.67
C GLN A 480 -15.28 20.33 -36.03
N ASP A 481 -14.56 19.94 -37.08
CA ASP A 481 -15.13 19.78 -38.41
C ASP A 481 -16.11 18.61 -38.48
N ARG A 482 -15.80 17.49 -37.80
CA ARG A 482 -16.75 16.39 -37.61
C ARG A 482 -18.03 16.84 -36.90
N GLY A 483 -17.90 17.67 -35.86
CA GLY A 483 -19.04 18.25 -35.15
C GLY A 483 -19.94 19.11 -36.05
N LYS A 484 -19.35 19.93 -36.94
CA LYS A 484 -20.11 20.70 -37.95
C LYS A 484 -20.87 19.80 -38.92
N LEU A 485 -20.34 18.60 -39.20
CA LEU A 485 -20.97 17.59 -40.04
C LEU A 485 -21.95 16.67 -39.29
N GLY A 486 -22.23 16.93 -38.00
CA GLY A 486 -23.10 16.08 -37.17
C GLY A 486 -22.53 14.69 -36.87
N LYS A 487 -21.23 14.47 -37.10
CA LYS A 487 -20.55 13.20 -36.80
C LYS A 487 -20.00 13.20 -35.37
N PRO A 488 -19.96 12.04 -34.69
CA PRO A 488 -19.40 11.94 -33.35
C PRO A 488 -17.89 12.25 -33.38
N PRO A 489 -17.37 12.96 -32.35
CA PRO A 489 -15.94 13.21 -32.22
C PRO A 489 -15.20 11.93 -31.81
N LEU A 490 -13.93 11.83 -32.21
CA LEU A 490 -13.02 10.81 -31.72
C LEU A 490 -12.53 11.20 -30.32
N ILE A 491 -12.72 10.33 -29.33
CA ILE A 491 -12.41 10.65 -27.92
C ILE A 491 -10.89 10.54 -27.69
N PRO A 492 -10.20 11.64 -27.35
CA PRO A 492 -8.78 11.60 -27.01
C PRO A 492 -8.55 11.00 -25.61
N VAL A 493 -7.61 10.06 -25.50
CA VAL A 493 -7.25 9.40 -24.23
C VAL A 493 -5.74 9.34 -24.02
N CYS A 494 -5.33 9.05 -22.77
CA CYS A 494 -3.93 8.80 -22.43
C CYS A 494 -3.75 7.48 -21.67
N GLY A 495 -2.74 6.72 -22.06
CA GLY A 495 -2.39 5.42 -21.50
C GLY A 495 -0.91 5.36 -21.12
N SER A 496 -0.56 4.63 -20.07
CA SER A 496 0.86 4.50 -19.69
C SER A 496 1.59 3.43 -20.49
N ASP A 497 0.84 2.51 -21.11
CA ASP A 497 1.34 1.24 -21.62
C ASP A 497 2.17 0.48 -20.55
N SER A 498 1.95 0.70 -19.25
CA SER A 498 2.91 0.27 -18.24
C SER A 498 3.10 -1.25 -18.20
N ARG A 499 4.31 -1.71 -18.55
CA ARG A 499 4.75 -3.11 -18.45
C ARG A 499 5.46 -3.44 -17.14
N GLY A 500 5.95 -2.41 -16.42
CA GLY A 500 6.76 -2.55 -15.21
C GLY A 500 8.17 -3.09 -15.45
N ARG A 501 8.70 -2.89 -16.66
CA ARG A 501 10.00 -3.44 -17.14
C ARG A 501 11.09 -2.39 -17.33
N SER A 502 10.73 -1.19 -17.81
CA SER A 502 11.69 -0.10 -18.00
C SER A 502 11.83 0.74 -16.74
N PRO A 503 13.04 0.92 -16.20
CA PRO A 503 13.21 1.80 -15.05
C PRO A 503 13.17 3.29 -15.42
N SER A 504 13.48 3.61 -16.68
CA SER A 504 13.57 4.98 -17.21
C SER A 504 12.19 5.61 -17.47
N ILE A 505 11.16 4.79 -17.67
CA ILE A 505 9.80 5.24 -17.96
C ILE A 505 8.98 5.21 -16.66
N PRO A 506 8.23 6.27 -16.33
CA PRO A 506 7.37 6.26 -15.17
C PRO A 506 6.34 5.11 -15.22
N GLY A 507 6.01 4.53 -14.07
CA GLY A 507 4.97 3.49 -13.99
C GLY A 507 3.55 4.00 -14.25
N MET A 508 2.57 3.08 -14.22
CA MET A 508 1.16 3.38 -14.48
C MET A 508 0.52 4.50 -13.63
N GLY A 509 -0.50 5.14 -14.21
CA GLY A 509 -1.43 6.07 -13.58
C GLY A 509 -1.28 7.52 -14.04
N PHE A 510 -2.42 8.18 -14.21
CA PHE A 510 -2.57 9.62 -14.46
C PHE A 510 -3.59 10.21 -13.49
N ILE A 511 -3.47 11.50 -13.20
CA ILE A 511 -4.43 12.23 -12.37
C ILE A 511 -4.44 13.72 -12.75
N TYR A 512 -5.59 14.37 -12.70
CA TYR A 512 -5.66 15.83 -12.83
C TYR A 512 -5.03 16.53 -11.60
N GLN A 513 -4.27 17.60 -11.85
CA GLN A 513 -3.52 18.31 -10.81
C GLN A 513 -4.40 18.84 -9.66
N ASP A 514 -5.62 19.29 -9.96
CA ASP A 514 -6.61 19.77 -8.97
C ASP A 514 -7.18 18.68 -8.07
N ARG A 515 -7.14 17.41 -8.52
CA ARG A 515 -7.51 16.24 -7.71
C ARG A 515 -6.42 15.85 -6.70
N ILE A 516 -5.20 16.39 -6.82
CA ILE A 516 -4.11 16.16 -5.86
C ILE A 516 -4.32 17.06 -4.63
N GLN A 517 -4.99 16.50 -3.63
CA GLN A 517 -5.34 17.22 -2.40
C GLN A 517 -4.31 17.01 -1.28
N GLY A 518 -4.48 17.78 -0.20
CA GLY A 518 -3.73 17.60 1.03
C GLY A 518 -2.48 18.47 1.16
N LYS A 519 -1.92 18.49 2.38
CA LYS A 519 -0.83 19.40 2.78
C LYS A 519 0.43 19.26 1.91
N TYR A 520 0.64 18.11 1.29
CA TYR A 520 1.86 17.77 0.58
C TYR A 520 1.74 17.72 -0.95
N GLY A 521 0.59 18.13 -1.53
CA GLY A 521 0.37 18.08 -2.98
C GLY A 521 1.48 18.76 -3.80
N LYS A 522 1.89 19.98 -3.43
CA LYS A 522 3.01 20.68 -4.09
C LYS A 522 4.33 19.91 -4.07
N ARG A 523 4.61 19.14 -3.01
CA ARG A 523 5.83 18.33 -2.92
C ARG A 523 5.75 17.04 -3.71
N TYR A 524 4.53 16.51 -3.88
CA TYR A 524 4.27 15.38 -4.76
C TYR A 524 4.55 15.81 -6.21
N LEU A 525 3.92 16.90 -6.67
CA LEU A 525 4.07 17.42 -8.04
C LEU A 525 5.53 17.61 -8.49
N LYS A 526 6.42 18.08 -7.60
CA LYS A 526 7.86 18.24 -7.89
C LYS A 526 8.60 16.95 -8.29
N LYS A 527 8.01 15.78 -8.05
CA LYS A 527 8.62 14.47 -8.33
C LYS A 527 8.02 13.76 -9.54
N HIS A 528 7.00 14.35 -10.17
CA HIS A 528 6.19 13.70 -11.20
C HIS A 528 6.15 14.52 -12.47
N ILE A 529 6.03 13.82 -13.60
CA ILE A 529 5.96 14.42 -14.92
C ILE A 529 4.53 14.90 -15.17
N THR A 530 4.41 16.07 -15.77
CA THR A 530 3.12 16.65 -16.17
C THR A 530 3.02 16.60 -17.69
N LEU A 531 1.86 16.22 -18.21
CA LEU A 531 1.59 16.19 -19.66
C LEU A 531 1.58 17.62 -20.22
N PRO A 532 1.95 17.82 -21.50
CA PRO A 532 1.79 19.09 -22.18
C PRO A 532 0.34 19.61 -22.08
N LEU A 533 0.19 20.91 -21.86
CA LEU A 533 -1.13 21.54 -21.66
C LEU A 533 -2.08 21.35 -22.86
N PRO A 534 -1.65 21.48 -24.14
CA PRO A 534 -2.54 21.23 -25.28
C PRO A 534 -3.13 19.81 -25.29
N ILE A 535 -2.32 18.82 -24.90
CA ILE A 535 -2.74 17.42 -24.80
C ILE A 535 -3.74 17.24 -23.65
N THR A 536 -3.45 17.86 -22.50
CA THR A 536 -4.37 17.89 -21.35
C THR A 536 -5.73 18.46 -21.74
N GLN A 537 -5.75 19.63 -22.37
CA GLN A 537 -6.99 20.32 -22.77
C GLN A 537 -7.78 19.51 -23.79
N LEU A 538 -7.09 18.86 -24.73
CA LEU A 538 -7.70 17.96 -25.70
C LEU A 538 -8.37 16.76 -25.00
N ILE A 539 -7.66 16.08 -24.10
CA ILE A 539 -8.19 14.94 -23.33
C ILE A 539 -9.38 15.35 -22.45
N ALA A 540 -9.27 16.50 -21.79
CA ALA A 540 -10.32 17.00 -20.90
C ALA A 540 -11.54 17.58 -21.65
N GLY A 541 -11.40 17.88 -22.94
CA GLY A 541 -12.44 18.51 -23.76
C GLY A 541 -12.76 19.97 -23.39
N ARG A 542 -11.88 20.65 -22.64
CA ARG A 542 -12.08 22.03 -22.15
C ARG A 542 -10.77 22.79 -22.01
N GLU A 543 -10.80 24.10 -22.26
CA GLU A 543 -9.58 24.93 -22.28
C GLU A 543 -9.08 25.31 -20.87
N ASP A 544 -9.96 25.32 -19.87
CA ASP A 544 -9.67 25.61 -18.46
C ASP A 544 -9.14 24.39 -17.68
N ALA A 545 -8.88 23.27 -18.37
CA ALA A 545 -8.44 22.02 -17.76
C ALA A 545 -7.10 22.17 -17.02
N GLN A 546 -7.07 21.67 -15.79
CA GLN A 546 -5.84 21.59 -15.03
C GLN A 546 -4.93 20.48 -15.57
N PRO A 547 -3.60 20.63 -15.52
CA PRO A 547 -2.66 19.67 -16.11
C PRO A 547 -2.87 18.23 -15.62
N ILE A 548 -2.70 17.26 -16.52
CA ILE A 548 -2.63 15.84 -16.15
C ILE A 548 -1.22 15.50 -15.69
N VAL A 549 -1.10 14.80 -14.56
CA VAL A 549 0.16 14.41 -13.93
C VAL A 549 0.29 12.89 -13.97
N CYS A 550 1.44 12.38 -14.42
CA CYS A 550 1.78 10.96 -14.32
C CYS A 550 1.99 10.59 -12.85
N MET A 551 1.36 9.52 -12.38
CA MET A 551 1.48 9.04 -11.00
C MET A 551 2.67 8.08 -10.79
N GLY A 552 3.30 7.65 -11.87
CA GLY A 552 4.51 6.83 -11.86
C GLY A 552 5.76 7.63 -11.48
N LYS A 553 6.67 7.03 -10.71
CA LYS A 553 8.03 7.56 -10.52
C LYS A 553 8.92 7.04 -11.66
N ILE A 554 9.81 7.87 -12.20
CA ILE A 554 11.02 7.38 -12.88
C ILE A 554 11.83 6.62 -11.82
N SER A 555 12.01 5.31 -12.00
CA SER A 555 12.79 4.55 -11.04
C SER A 555 14.28 4.81 -11.25
N GLU A 556 15.03 4.89 -10.15
CA GLU A 556 16.48 4.72 -10.22
C GLU A 556 16.72 3.33 -10.85
N GLY A 557 17.54 3.26 -11.90
CA GLY A 557 17.81 2.06 -12.69
C GLY A 557 18.00 0.79 -11.85
N ILE A 558 17.82 -0.38 -12.48
CA ILE A 558 18.15 -1.65 -11.83
C ILE A 558 19.65 -1.66 -11.54
N GLN A 559 20.05 -1.36 -10.31
CA GLN A 559 21.42 -1.55 -9.84
C GLN A 559 21.55 -2.93 -9.22
N ASN A 560 22.23 -3.83 -9.91
CA ASN A 560 22.48 -5.17 -9.37
C ASN A 560 23.59 -5.10 -8.32
N LYS A 561 23.32 -5.66 -7.14
CA LYS A 561 24.33 -5.79 -6.09
C LYS A 561 25.15 -7.06 -6.30
N SER A 562 26.45 -6.89 -6.42
CA SER A 562 27.47 -7.94 -6.53
C SER A 562 27.91 -8.50 -5.17
N GLY A 563 27.59 -7.82 -4.06
CA GLY A 563 28.12 -8.18 -2.74
C GLY A 563 29.58 -7.78 -2.53
N LEU A 564 30.23 -7.24 -3.57
CA LEU A 564 31.58 -6.66 -3.50
C LEU A 564 31.54 -5.17 -3.16
N GLU A 565 30.35 -4.57 -3.11
CA GLU A 565 30.20 -3.17 -2.73
C GLU A 565 30.73 -2.98 -1.31
N LYS A 566 31.58 -1.95 -1.10
CA LYS A 566 31.90 -1.46 0.24
C LYS A 566 30.68 -0.69 0.74
N GLU A 567 29.58 -1.40 1.06
CA GLU A 567 28.43 -0.76 1.68
C GLU A 567 28.87 -0.20 3.03
N GLU A 568 28.81 1.12 3.16
CA GLU A 568 28.35 1.77 4.37
C GLU A 568 28.25 3.27 4.10
N GLU A 569 27.13 3.67 3.50
CA GLU A 569 26.71 5.04 3.63
C GLU A 569 26.44 5.34 5.11
N ARG A 570 26.93 6.49 5.57
CA ARG A 570 26.69 6.94 6.95
C ARG A 570 25.20 7.20 7.14
N ILE A 571 24.58 6.57 8.15
CA ILE A 571 23.17 6.81 8.47
C ILE A 571 23.00 8.27 8.93
N PRO A 572 22.17 9.10 8.26
CA PRO A 572 21.97 10.49 8.68
C PRO A 572 21.37 10.57 10.09
N LEU A 573 21.83 11.52 10.91
CA LEU A 573 21.42 11.65 12.31
C LEU A 573 19.89 11.79 12.46
N ARG A 574 19.24 12.55 11.57
CA ARG A 574 17.77 12.71 11.54
C ARG A 574 17.05 11.37 11.33
N ARG A 575 17.62 10.48 10.52
CA ARG A 575 17.08 9.12 10.28
C ARG A 575 17.34 8.23 11.49
N ALA A 576 18.52 8.31 12.10
CA ALA A 576 18.84 7.60 13.34
C ALA A 576 17.86 7.94 14.47
N ILE A 577 17.63 9.24 14.73
CA ILE A 577 16.72 9.73 15.78
C ILE A 577 15.27 9.25 15.56
N ARG A 578 14.80 9.23 14.31
CA ARG A 578 13.43 8.78 13.98
C ARG A 578 13.15 7.33 14.39
N TYR A 579 14.17 6.48 14.35
CA TYR A 579 14.05 5.03 14.54
C TYR A 579 14.73 4.54 15.83
N LEU A 580 15.01 5.45 16.77
CA LEU A 580 15.46 5.11 18.12
C LEU A 580 14.47 4.16 18.80
N ASN A 581 15.00 3.26 19.62
CA ASN A 581 14.21 2.27 20.33
C ASN A 581 13.12 2.95 21.21
N PRO A 582 11.82 2.61 21.06
CA PRO A 582 10.74 3.31 21.75
C PRO A 582 10.86 3.42 23.29
N PRO A 583 11.31 2.38 24.04
CA PRO A 583 11.54 2.49 25.48
C PRO A 583 12.62 3.52 25.83
N MET A 584 13.70 3.63 25.05
CA MET A 584 14.73 4.66 25.27
C MET A 584 14.16 6.05 25.05
N VAL A 585 13.37 6.23 23.98
CA VAL A 585 12.69 7.50 23.70
C VAL A 585 11.69 7.85 24.81
N ASN A 586 10.96 6.85 25.34
CA ASN A 586 10.04 7.05 26.45
C ASN A 586 10.77 7.42 27.75
N ALA A 587 11.86 6.72 28.08
CA ALA A 587 12.69 7.02 29.24
C ALA A 587 13.29 8.43 29.15
N PHE A 588 13.76 8.83 27.96
CA PHE A 588 14.27 10.17 27.72
C PHE A 588 13.19 11.25 27.94
N HIS A 589 11.99 11.06 27.40
CA HIS A 589 10.86 11.98 27.62
C HIS A 589 10.52 12.14 29.11
N VAL A 590 10.42 11.01 29.84
CA VAL A 590 10.13 11.03 31.28
C VAL A 590 11.26 11.70 32.05
N GLY A 591 12.51 11.37 31.75
CA GLY A 591 13.69 11.95 32.39
C GLY A 591 13.77 13.47 32.20
N VAL A 592 13.59 13.97 30.98
CA VAL A 592 13.58 15.42 30.71
C VAL A 592 12.41 16.09 31.43
N GLY A 593 11.20 15.54 31.34
CA GLY A 593 10.04 16.10 32.05
C GLY A 593 10.25 16.16 33.56
N PHE A 594 10.85 15.12 34.14
CA PHE A 594 11.18 15.06 35.57
C PHE A 594 12.26 16.08 35.96
N VAL A 595 13.36 16.17 35.22
CA VAL A 595 14.45 17.13 35.49
C VAL A 595 13.93 18.57 35.47
N PHE A 596 13.09 18.90 34.49
CA PHE A 596 12.45 20.22 34.42
C PHE A 596 11.55 20.47 35.64
N ALA A 597 10.67 19.54 36.01
CA ALA A 597 9.83 19.72 37.20
C ALA A 597 10.67 19.82 38.49
N TYR A 598 11.64 18.92 38.66
CA TYR A 598 12.54 18.84 39.81
C TYR A 598 13.24 20.17 40.07
N HIS A 599 13.72 20.85 39.02
CA HIS A 599 14.42 22.13 39.16
C HIS A 599 13.56 23.23 39.81
N PHE A 600 12.22 23.21 39.64
CA PHE A 600 11.34 24.30 40.11
C PHE A 600 10.55 23.98 41.38
N ILE A 601 10.20 22.71 41.62
CA ILE A 601 9.34 22.32 42.77
C ILE A 601 9.99 21.28 43.69
N GLY A 602 11.24 20.91 43.44
CA GLY A 602 11.97 19.91 44.23
C GLY A 602 11.54 18.47 43.93
N ILE A 603 12.31 17.52 44.47
CA ILE A 603 12.19 16.09 44.11
C ILE A 603 10.85 15.48 44.50
N PHE A 604 10.35 15.81 45.70
CA PHE A 604 9.11 15.26 46.24
C PHE A 604 7.89 15.69 45.41
N TYR A 605 7.72 17.00 45.20
CA TYR A 605 6.60 17.51 44.42
C TYR A 605 6.73 17.20 42.92
N ALA A 606 7.95 17.10 42.37
CA ALA A 606 8.14 16.62 41.00
C ALA A 606 7.67 15.16 40.82
N ALA A 607 7.98 14.29 41.78
CA ALA A 607 7.51 12.91 41.78
C ALA A 607 5.98 12.84 41.88
N ILE A 608 5.35 13.62 42.78
CA ILE A 608 3.89 13.73 42.87
C ILE A 608 3.29 14.27 41.58
N TRP A 609 3.87 15.33 41.01
CA TRP A 609 3.39 15.98 39.79
C TRP A 609 3.34 15.00 38.63
N LEU A 610 4.44 14.30 38.36
CA LEU A 610 4.48 13.28 37.31
C LEU A 610 3.62 12.07 37.70
N GLY A 611 3.58 11.69 38.97
CA GLY A 611 2.77 10.60 39.50
C GLY A 611 1.28 10.76 39.23
N ILE A 612 0.70 11.94 39.52
CA ILE A 612 -0.72 12.25 39.26
C ILE A 612 -1.04 12.09 37.77
N THR A 613 -0.25 12.71 36.90
CA THR A 613 -0.45 12.61 35.45
C THR A 613 -0.24 11.19 34.93
N GLY A 614 0.73 10.46 35.50
CA GLY A 614 1.03 9.10 35.12
C GLY A 614 -0.12 8.15 35.47
N PHE A 615 -0.56 8.21 36.72
CA PHE A 615 -1.70 7.46 37.25
C PHE A 615 -2.97 7.72 36.45
N ARG A 616 -3.30 8.99 36.18
CA ARG A 616 -4.46 9.39 35.38
C ARG A 616 -4.43 8.81 33.96
N ASN A 617 -3.28 8.84 33.28
CA ASN A 617 -3.17 8.26 31.94
C ASN A 617 -3.25 6.72 31.96
N MET A 618 -2.62 6.08 32.94
CA MET A 618 -2.69 4.62 33.10
C MET A 618 -4.13 4.15 33.38
N ILE A 619 -4.84 4.78 34.31
CA ILE A 619 -6.25 4.45 34.59
C ILE A 619 -7.12 4.70 33.37
N ALA A 620 -6.95 5.84 32.70
CA ALA A 620 -7.73 6.17 31.52
C ALA A 620 -7.54 5.13 30.39
N ASP A 621 -6.35 4.54 30.26
CA ASP A 621 -6.09 3.48 29.28
C ASP A 621 -6.63 2.11 29.75
N LEU A 622 -6.42 1.76 31.02
CA LEU A 622 -6.86 0.49 31.62
C LEU A 622 -8.40 0.37 31.66
N VAL A 623 -9.08 1.38 32.18
CA VAL A 623 -10.55 1.44 32.24
C VAL A 623 -11.16 1.44 30.84
N SER A 624 -10.53 2.14 29.89
CA SER A 624 -11.02 2.18 28.52
C SER A 624 -10.92 0.81 27.83
N THR A 625 -9.84 0.05 28.07
CA THR A 625 -9.58 -1.20 27.33
C THR A 625 -10.27 -2.41 27.93
N ARG A 626 -10.40 -2.49 29.26
CA ARG A 626 -10.88 -3.69 29.99
C ARG A 626 -12.14 -3.45 30.85
N GLY A 627 -12.65 -2.22 30.88
CA GLY A 627 -13.76 -1.84 31.75
C GLY A 627 -13.37 -1.82 33.24
N VAL A 628 -14.38 -1.96 34.10
CA VAL A 628 -14.25 -1.79 35.57
C VAL A 628 -13.72 -3.05 36.27
N ARG A 629 -13.52 -4.16 35.54
CA ARG A 629 -13.04 -5.43 36.10
C ARG A 629 -11.53 -5.40 36.35
N LEU A 630 -11.14 -5.10 37.58
CA LEU A 630 -9.74 -4.94 38.01
C LEU A 630 -8.87 -6.18 37.75
N ARG A 631 -9.44 -7.39 37.80
CA ARG A 631 -8.71 -8.66 37.58
C ARG A 631 -8.15 -8.84 36.16
N GLU A 632 -8.65 -8.08 35.19
CA GLU A 632 -8.27 -8.21 33.78
C GLU A 632 -7.24 -7.14 33.33
N TRP A 633 -6.82 -6.28 34.25
CA TRP A 633 -5.88 -5.19 33.99
C TRP A 633 -4.47 -5.72 33.78
N THR A 634 -3.84 -5.34 32.66
CA THR A 634 -2.48 -5.78 32.31
C THR A 634 -1.64 -4.60 31.85
N PHE A 635 -0.36 -4.55 32.25
CA PHE A 635 0.55 -3.48 31.86
C PHE A 635 0.72 -3.34 30.33
N ARG A 636 0.49 -4.41 29.56
CA ARG A 636 0.51 -4.38 28.09
C ARG A 636 -0.58 -3.48 27.46
N SER A 637 -1.61 -3.13 28.22
CA SER A 637 -2.72 -2.29 27.74
C SER A 637 -2.49 -0.79 27.92
N VAL A 638 -1.39 -0.38 28.58
CA VAL A 638 -1.03 1.02 28.76
C VAL A 638 -0.26 1.53 27.53
N ASP A 639 -0.68 2.66 26.94
CA ASP A 639 0.08 3.32 25.88
C ASP A 639 1.25 4.11 26.50
N PHE A 640 2.36 3.41 26.77
CA PHE A 640 3.57 4.00 27.33
C PHE A 640 4.15 5.15 26.49
N ALA A 641 3.88 5.19 25.18
CA ALA A 641 4.34 6.27 24.31
C ALA A 641 3.49 7.54 24.47
N ASN A 642 2.19 7.40 24.73
CA ASN A 642 1.35 8.54 25.11
C ASN A 642 1.64 9.00 26.54
N LEU A 643 1.78 8.06 27.47
CA LEU A 643 2.15 8.32 28.86
C LEU A 643 3.45 9.12 28.97
N SER A 644 4.54 8.65 28.34
CA SER A 644 5.85 9.31 28.39
C SER A 644 5.81 10.74 27.86
N ARG A 645 5.08 10.98 26.75
CA ARG A 645 4.89 12.33 26.20
C ARG A 645 4.07 13.20 27.13
N SER A 646 3.04 12.65 27.77
CA SER A 646 2.24 13.36 28.76
C SER A 646 3.10 13.82 29.94
N LEU A 647 3.98 12.93 30.43
CA LEU A 647 4.94 13.22 31.50
C LEU A 647 6.00 14.26 31.09
N PHE A 648 6.46 14.21 29.84
CA PHE A 648 7.33 15.25 29.29
C PHE A 648 6.65 16.63 29.32
N TRP A 649 5.49 16.77 28.68
CA TRP A 649 4.82 18.06 28.57
C TRP A 649 4.29 18.57 29.91
N THR A 650 3.90 17.71 30.85
CA THR A 650 3.48 18.19 32.16
C THR A 650 4.65 18.69 33.01
N GLY A 651 5.87 18.19 32.81
CA GLY A 651 7.06 18.75 33.47
C GLY A 651 7.28 20.21 33.09
N PHE A 652 7.16 20.54 31.81
CA PHE A 652 7.31 21.91 31.29
C PHE A 652 6.20 22.88 31.72
N SER A 653 5.04 22.40 32.20
CA SER A 653 4.00 23.30 32.69
C SER A 653 4.33 23.88 34.06
N VAL A 654 5.19 23.23 34.85
CA VAL A 654 5.58 23.67 36.20
C VAL A 654 6.11 25.11 36.24
N PRO A 655 7.15 25.49 35.46
CA PRO A 655 7.68 26.86 35.50
C PRO A 655 6.65 27.90 35.02
N ILE A 656 5.83 27.56 34.04
CA ILE A 656 4.80 28.47 33.50
C ILE A 656 3.75 28.77 34.56
N LEU A 657 3.24 27.74 35.23
CA LEU A 657 2.23 27.90 36.28
C LEU A 657 2.81 28.56 37.52
N GLY A 658 4.06 28.24 37.87
CA GLY A 658 4.79 28.91 38.94
C GLY A 658 4.96 30.41 38.68
N PHE A 659 5.33 30.78 37.45
CA PHE A 659 5.44 32.18 37.03
C PHE A 659 4.10 32.91 37.12
N VAL A 660 3.02 32.33 36.59
CA VAL A 660 1.67 32.92 36.65
C VAL A 660 1.22 33.12 38.10
N LYS A 661 1.45 32.14 38.97
CA LYS A 661 1.14 32.25 40.39
C LYS A 661 1.94 33.37 41.06
N ALA A 662 3.25 33.44 40.80
CA ALA A 662 4.10 34.47 41.38
C ALA A 662 3.69 35.88 40.93
N GLN A 663 3.36 36.06 39.64
CA GLN A 663 2.88 37.33 39.11
C GLN A 663 1.50 37.69 39.65
N PHE A 664 0.61 36.71 39.80
CA PHE A 664 -0.70 36.92 40.42
C PHE A 664 -0.55 37.42 41.86
N ASP A 665 0.28 36.76 42.67
CA ASP A 665 0.52 37.17 44.06
C ASP A 665 1.14 38.56 44.16
N LEU A 666 2.04 38.92 43.23
CA LEU A 666 2.69 40.23 43.17
C LEU A 666 1.72 41.36 42.80
N LEU A 667 0.79 41.09 41.89
CA LEU A 667 -0.13 42.10 41.33
C LEU A 667 -1.47 42.15 42.07
N TRP A 668 -1.70 41.27 43.05
CA TRP A 668 -2.97 41.18 43.76
C TRP A 668 -3.18 42.39 44.69
N PRO A 669 -4.23 43.21 44.48
CA PRO A 669 -4.39 44.48 45.20
C PRO A 669 -5.16 44.36 46.53
N PHE A 670 -5.69 43.17 46.85
CA PHE A 670 -6.53 42.95 48.04
C PHE A 670 -5.84 42.10 49.10
N ALA A 671 -6.50 41.86 50.23
CA ALA A 671 -5.98 40.98 51.28
C ALA A 671 -5.65 39.59 50.73
N VAL A 672 -4.49 39.06 51.14
CA VAL A 672 -4.05 37.70 50.80
C VAL A 672 -4.79 36.73 51.71
N GLY A 673 -5.75 35.99 51.14
CA GLY A 673 -6.54 35.00 51.85
C GLY A 673 -8.05 35.12 51.61
N GLY A 674 -8.79 34.06 51.97
CA GLY A 674 -10.24 34.00 51.80
C GLY A 674 -10.69 33.48 50.43
N LEU A 675 -12.01 33.29 50.30
CA LEU A 675 -12.63 32.66 49.13
C LEU A 675 -12.37 33.47 47.84
N PHE A 676 -12.49 34.80 47.90
CA PHE A 676 -12.31 35.67 46.74
C PHE A 676 -10.88 35.60 46.16
N TYR A 677 -9.87 35.63 47.03
CA TYR A 677 -8.47 35.44 46.65
C TYR A 677 -8.24 34.06 46.00
N ASN A 678 -8.75 32.99 46.61
CA ASN A 678 -8.59 31.63 46.08
C ASN A 678 -9.31 31.44 44.74
N VAL A 679 -10.52 31.97 44.59
CA VAL A 679 -11.28 31.97 43.32
C VAL A 679 -10.46 32.61 42.20
N ALA A 680 -9.95 33.82 42.42
CA ALA A 680 -9.16 34.52 41.41
C ALA A 680 -7.83 33.81 41.12
N LYS A 681 -7.08 33.42 42.16
CA LYS A 681 -5.80 32.69 42.07
C LYS A 681 -5.93 31.44 41.21
N PHE A 682 -6.89 30.58 41.53
CA PHE A 682 -7.08 29.32 40.82
C PHE A 682 -7.64 29.52 39.42
N PHE A 683 -8.45 30.56 39.16
CA PHE A 683 -8.88 30.91 37.81
C PHE A 683 -7.69 31.21 36.89
N PHE A 684 -6.78 32.11 37.27
CA PHE A 684 -5.63 32.47 36.45
C PHE A 684 -4.67 31.30 36.22
N ILE A 685 -4.44 30.47 37.24
CA ILE A 685 -3.62 29.25 37.12
C ILE A 685 -4.28 28.25 36.16
N SER A 686 -5.56 27.93 36.35
CA SER A 686 -6.31 26.98 35.51
C SER A 686 -6.46 27.44 34.06
N PHE A 687 -6.66 28.74 33.84
CA PHE A 687 -6.74 29.35 32.51
C PHE A 687 -5.39 29.27 31.78
N SER A 688 -4.30 29.62 32.46
CA SER A 688 -2.95 29.53 31.91
C SER A 688 -2.56 28.09 31.59
N ASN A 689 -2.93 27.14 32.46
CA ASN A 689 -2.76 25.72 32.17
C ASN A 689 -3.59 25.29 30.95
N GLY A 690 -4.81 25.79 30.80
CA GLY A 690 -5.65 25.57 29.62
C GLY A 690 -4.96 26.06 28.33
N LEU A 691 -4.42 27.28 28.34
CA LEU A 691 -3.71 27.86 27.20
C LEU A 691 -2.44 27.08 26.85
N TYR A 692 -1.69 26.64 27.86
CA TYR A 692 -0.54 25.77 27.70
C TYR A 692 -0.94 24.42 27.07
N LEU A 693 -2.02 23.82 27.56
CA LEU A 693 -2.57 22.58 27.01
C LEU A 693 -2.97 22.75 25.54
N ALA A 694 -3.63 23.86 25.20
CA ALA A 694 -4.02 24.15 23.81
C ALA A 694 -2.79 24.30 22.90
N THR A 695 -1.76 25.01 23.36
CA THR A 695 -0.54 25.30 22.62
C THR A 695 0.23 24.02 22.29
N HIS A 696 0.60 23.24 23.31
CA HIS A 696 1.41 22.03 23.06
C HIS A 696 0.59 20.93 22.36
N ASN A 697 -0.74 20.87 22.53
CA ASN A 697 -1.58 19.95 21.75
C ASN A 697 -1.67 20.33 20.27
N THR A 698 -1.60 21.62 19.96
CA THR A 698 -1.47 22.12 18.58
C THR A 698 -0.13 21.70 17.98
N ILE A 699 0.97 21.85 18.74
CA ILE A 699 2.31 21.39 18.32
C ILE A 699 2.34 19.87 18.11
N ARG A 700 1.69 19.10 18.99
CA ARG A 700 1.54 17.64 18.88
C ARG A 700 0.60 17.20 17.76
N GLY A 701 -0.15 18.12 17.17
CA GLY A 701 -0.99 17.84 16.01
C GLY A 701 -2.32 17.17 16.32
N PHE A 702 -2.89 17.40 17.50
CA PHE A 702 -4.23 16.90 17.82
C PHE A 702 -5.32 17.63 17.02
N ASP A 703 -6.47 17.00 16.87
CA ASP A 703 -7.62 17.61 16.20
C ASP A 703 -8.11 18.86 16.94
N LYS A 704 -8.61 19.86 16.21
CA LYS A 704 -9.11 21.12 16.77
C LYS A 704 -10.15 20.89 17.87
N LYS A 705 -11.00 19.86 17.72
CA LYS A 705 -11.99 19.46 18.75
C LYS A 705 -11.33 19.00 20.05
N VAL A 706 -10.27 18.19 19.96
CA VAL A 706 -9.50 17.69 21.12
C VAL A 706 -8.76 18.84 21.79
N ILE A 707 -8.17 19.74 21.01
CA ILE A 707 -7.48 20.94 21.53
C ILE A 707 -8.45 21.81 22.35
N ARG A 708 -9.64 22.08 21.81
CA ARG A 708 -10.69 22.84 22.52
C ARG A 708 -11.15 22.13 23.79
N GLY A 709 -11.43 20.83 23.74
CA GLY A 709 -11.81 20.05 24.92
C GLY A 709 -10.74 20.09 26.02
N ASN A 710 -9.46 19.99 25.64
CA ASN A 710 -8.34 20.05 26.58
C ASN A 710 -8.09 21.44 27.18
N PHE A 711 -8.48 22.51 26.49
CA PHE A 711 -8.49 23.86 27.05
C PHE A 711 -9.58 23.99 28.11
N PHE A 712 -10.83 23.72 27.72
CA PHE A 712 -11.99 23.91 28.61
C PHE A 712 -11.95 23.00 29.85
N ARG A 713 -11.46 21.75 29.75
CA ARG A 713 -11.32 20.87 30.92
C ARG A 713 -10.46 21.49 32.04
N SER A 714 -9.42 22.24 31.67
CA SER A 714 -8.50 22.86 32.64
C SER A 714 -9.11 24.11 33.24
N VAL A 715 -9.86 24.87 32.43
CA VAL A 715 -10.60 26.03 32.93
C VAL A 715 -11.66 25.56 33.93
N ILE A 716 -12.50 24.57 33.58
CA ILE A 716 -13.60 24.08 34.45
C ILE A 716 -13.12 23.55 35.82
N SER A 717 -11.84 23.22 36.00
CA SER A 717 -11.33 22.75 37.28
C SER A 717 -11.10 23.85 38.33
N TRP A 718 -11.11 25.13 37.94
CA TRP A 718 -10.79 26.24 38.85
C TRP A 718 -11.73 26.35 40.08
N PRO A 719 -13.07 26.14 39.97
CA PRO A 719 -13.96 26.28 41.13
C PRO A 719 -13.68 25.23 42.19
N PHE A 720 -13.42 23.99 41.77
CA PHE A 720 -13.08 22.89 42.68
C PHE A 720 -11.76 23.17 43.40
N ALA A 721 -10.74 23.63 42.67
CA ALA A 721 -9.46 23.98 43.28
C ALA A 721 -9.60 25.13 44.30
N ALA A 722 -10.45 26.11 44.04
CA ALA A 722 -10.70 27.22 44.97
C ALA A 722 -11.45 26.78 46.24
N VAL A 723 -12.46 25.91 46.13
CA VAL A 723 -13.25 25.42 47.27
C VAL A 723 -12.40 24.56 48.20
N PHE A 724 -11.53 23.70 47.65
CA PHE A 724 -10.67 22.81 48.44
C PHE A 724 -9.31 23.42 48.82
N ALA A 725 -9.08 24.69 48.47
CA ALA A 725 -7.84 25.40 48.76
C ALA A 725 -7.45 25.38 50.26
N PRO A 726 -8.38 25.60 51.22
CA PRO A 726 -8.01 25.62 52.65
C PRO A 726 -7.39 24.30 53.13
N VAL A 727 -7.87 23.17 52.59
CA VAL A 727 -7.34 21.84 52.93
C VAL A 727 -5.94 21.65 52.37
N GLY A 728 -5.71 22.08 51.11
CA GLY A 728 -4.39 21.98 50.50
C GLY A 728 -3.36 22.91 51.15
N ASP A 729 -3.77 24.12 51.52
CA ASP A 729 -2.92 25.10 52.20
C ASP A 729 -2.55 24.61 53.62
N PHE A 730 -3.49 23.99 54.35
CA PHE A 730 -3.22 23.34 55.64
C PHE A 730 -2.17 22.22 55.55
N LEU A 731 -2.20 21.44 54.46
CA LEU A 731 -1.25 20.36 54.20
C LEU A 731 0.08 20.84 53.59
N GLY A 732 0.28 22.16 53.44
CA GLY A 732 1.49 22.74 52.85
C GLY A 732 1.66 22.45 51.36
N VAL A 733 0.59 22.07 50.66
CA VAL A 733 0.64 21.71 49.23
C VAL A 733 0.66 22.98 48.38
N PRO A 734 1.64 23.19 47.49
CA PRO A 734 1.68 24.38 46.64
C PRO A 734 0.41 24.54 45.79
N SER A 735 -0.11 25.77 45.66
CA SER A 735 -1.37 26.02 44.93
C SER A 735 -1.34 25.54 43.48
N ILE A 736 -0.17 25.53 42.81
CA ILE A 736 -0.03 24.97 41.46
C ILE A 736 -0.25 23.45 41.41
N VAL A 737 0.12 22.72 42.48
CA VAL A 737 -0.07 21.27 42.62
C VAL A 737 -1.54 20.97 42.88
N GLN A 738 -2.19 21.77 43.74
CA GLN A 738 -3.63 21.69 43.99
C GLN A 738 -4.45 21.92 42.70
N ALA A 739 -4.10 22.96 41.92
CA ALA A 739 -4.76 23.28 40.65
C ALA A 739 -4.62 22.13 39.63
N LYS A 740 -3.42 21.53 39.56
CA LYS A 740 -3.16 20.39 38.70
C LYS A 740 -4.00 19.17 39.08
N PHE A 741 -4.04 18.82 40.37
CA PHE A 741 -4.80 17.67 40.84
C PHE A 741 -6.26 17.75 40.38
N TRP A 742 -6.92 18.89 40.61
CA TRP A 742 -8.30 19.10 40.16
C TRP A 742 -8.46 19.13 38.65
N SER A 743 -7.49 19.69 37.91
CA SER A 743 -7.50 19.62 36.44
C SER A 743 -7.44 18.18 35.92
N ASP A 744 -6.68 17.29 36.57
CA ASP A 744 -6.59 15.88 36.20
C ASP A 744 -7.84 15.08 36.63
N VAL A 745 -8.46 15.41 37.77
CA VAL A 745 -9.76 14.82 38.20
C VAL A 745 -10.87 15.14 37.20
N VAL A 746 -11.06 16.42 36.85
CA VAL A 746 -12.05 16.84 35.86
C VAL A 746 -11.79 16.18 34.51
N ALA A 747 -10.51 16.04 34.13
CA ALA A 747 -10.17 15.37 32.91
C ALA A 747 -10.46 13.86 32.93
N GLY A 748 -10.29 13.18 34.07
CA GLY A 748 -10.68 11.78 34.23
C GLY A 748 -12.17 11.54 33.97
N LEU A 749 -13.03 12.45 34.46
CA LEU A 749 -14.47 12.41 34.23
C LEU A 749 -14.84 12.63 32.76
N ILE A 750 -14.27 13.67 32.13
CA ILE A 750 -14.59 14.03 30.73
C ILE A 750 -13.99 13.02 29.73
N GLU A 751 -12.73 12.61 29.90
CA GLU A 751 -12.06 11.68 29.00
C GLU A 751 -12.58 10.25 29.13
N GLY A 752 -12.99 9.83 30.34
CA GLY A 752 -13.61 8.53 30.57
C GLY A 752 -14.86 8.33 29.70
N GLY A 753 -15.74 9.33 29.66
CA GLY A 753 -16.94 9.32 28.82
C GLY A 753 -16.64 9.36 27.32
N ALA A 754 -15.74 10.24 26.87
CA ALA A 754 -15.41 10.37 25.44
C ALA A 754 -14.69 9.13 24.87
N LYS A 755 -13.76 8.53 25.64
CA LYS A 755 -13.13 7.26 25.26
C LYS A 755 -14.14 6.12 25.24
N TYR A 756 -15.08 6.08 26.19
CA TYR A 756 -16.15 5.09 26.25
C TYR A 756 -17.01 5.08 24.97
N TYR A 757 -17.49 6.26 24.53
CA TYR A 757 -18.28 6.36 23.29
C TYR A 757 -17.49 5.90 22.06
N ARG A 758 -16.20 6.25 21.98
CA ARG A 758 -15.36 5.86 20.83
C ARG A 758 -15.15 4.35 20.76
N ILE A 759 -14.96 3.69 21.90
CA ILE A 759 -14.77 2.24 21.95
C ILE A 759 -16.06 1.50 21.58
N LEU A 760 -17.21 1.97 22.09
CA LEU A 760 -18.50 1.43 21.70
C LEU A 760 -18.74 1.54 20.18
N GLN A 761 -18.44 2.70 19.58
CA GLN A 761 -18.58 2.89 18.13
C GLN A 761 -17.70 1.93 17.32
N VAL A 762 -16.45 1.71 17.75
CA VAL A 762 -15.55 0.78 17.08
C VAL A 762 -16.06 -0.66 17.19
N GLN A 763 -16.51 -1.07 18.38
CA GLN A 763 -17.03 -2.42 18.60
C GLN A 763 -18.36 -2.67 17.89
N GLU A 764 -19.25 -1.68 17.85
CA GLU A 764 -20.50 -1.75 17.11
C GLU A 764 -20.24 -1.98 15.62
N ARG A 765 -19.29 -1.22 15.04
CA ARG A 765 -18.84 -1.45 13.66
C ARG A 765 -18.31 -2.87 13.46
N ASP A 766 -17.40 -3.33 14.31
CA ASP A 766 -16.77 -4.65 14.18
C ASP A 766 -17.82 -5.80 14.25
N VAL A 767 -18.83 -5.66 15.11
CA VAL A 767 -19.93 -6.64 15.22
C VAL A 767 -20.86 -6.58 14.00
N VAL A 768 -21.20 -5.37 13.52
CA VAL A 768 -21.98 -5.19 12.28
C VAL A 768 -21.29 -5.80 11.06
N GLU A 769 -19.96 -5.83 11.03
CA GLU A 769 -19.19 -6.47 9.95
C GLU A 769 -19.21 -8.01 10.04
N ILE A 770 -19.31 -8.59 11.24
CA ILE A 770 -19.31 -10.04 11.45
C ILE A 770 -20.69 -10.66 11.26
N LEU A 771 -21.74 -10.03 11.77
CA LEU A 771 -23.10 -10.62 11.80
C LEU A 771 -23.62 -11.06 10.42
N PRO A 772 -23.52 -10.26 9.33
CA PRO A 772 -23.98 -10.68 8.02
C PRO A 772 -23.24 -11.91 7.48
N ARG A 773 -21.99 -12.13 7.92
CA ARG A 773 -21.13 -13.23 7.44
C ARG A 773 -21.58 -14.60 7.95
N LEU A 774 -22.43 -14.63 8.97
CA LEU A 774 -23.11 -15.85 9.41
C LEU A 774 -24.04 -16.40 8.31
N GLY A 775 -24.46 -15.58 7.35
CA GLY A 775 -25.31 -15.97 6.21
C GLY A 775 -24.56 -16.30 4.92
N GLU A 776 -23.22 -16.32 4.90
CA GLU A 776 -22.44 -16.64 3.70
C GLU A 776 -22.68 -18.09 3.22
N GLU A 777 -22.64 -18.34 1.90
CA GLU A 777 -22.95 -19.66 1.33
C GLU A 777 -21.95 -20.75 1.78
N ARG A 778 -20.69 -20.37 1.99
CA ARG A 778 -19.61 -21.28 2.33
C ARG A 778 -19.55 -21.54 3.83
N ALA A 779 -19.67 -22.82 4.22
CA ALA A 779 -19.62 -23.25 5.61
C ALA A 779 -18.35 -22.76 6.36
N ASP A 780 -17.18 -22.81 5.72
CA ASP A 780 -15.93 -22.35 6.34
C ASP A 780 -15.97 -20.89 6.82
N ASP A 781 -16.59 -20.02 6.04
CA ASP A 781 -16.61 -18.58 6.32
C ASP A 781 -17.69 -18.26 7.38
N ARG A 782 -18.81 -19.01 7.41
CA ARG A 782 -19.83 -18.93 8.47
C ARG A 782 -19.26 -19.34 9.83
N TYR A 783 -18.61 -20.50 9.90
CA TYR A 783 -18.05 -21.01 11.16
C TYR A 783 -16.93 -20.12 11.69
N ALA A 784 -16.07 -19.59 10.80
CA ALA A 784 -15.06 -18.60 11.20
C ALA A 784 -15.70 -17.33 11.81
N ALA A 785 -16.72 -16.78 11.14
CA ALA A 785 -17.44 -15.61 11.64
C ALA A 785 -18.14 -15.87 12.99
N PHE A 786 -18.70 -17.07 13.18
CA PHE A 786 -19.33 -17.44 14.45
C PHE A 786 -18.31 -17.59 15.58
N LEU A 787 -17.14 -18.19 15.32
CA LEU A 787 -16.04 -18.23 16.28
C LEU A 787 -15.54 -16.83 16.65
N ASP A 788 -15.47 -15.91 15.68
CA ASP A 788 -15.13 -14.51 15.97
C ASP A 788 -16.18 -13.85 16.85
N LEU A 789 -17.47 -14.10 16.61
CA LEU A 789 -18.56 -13.57 17.41
C LEU A 789 -18.50 -14.08 18.85
N LEU A 790 -18.32 -15.40 19.06
CA LEU A 790 -18.13 -15.97 20.40
C LEU A 790 -16.91 -15.37 21.10
N GLN A 791 -15.81 -15.23 20.38
CA GLN A 791 -14.58 -14.67 20.92
C GLN A 791 -14.78 -13.21 21.35
N LEU A 792 -15.46 -12.39 20.55
CA LEU A 792 -15.82 -11.01 20.92
C LEU A 792 -16.79 -10.99 22.10
N PHE A 793 -17.74 -11.92 22.16
CA PHE A 793 -18.71 -12.01 23.24
C PHE A 793 -18.04 -12.34 24.59
N ARG A 794 -17.06 -13.27 24.60
CA ARG A 794 -16.27 -13.63 25.79
C ARG A 794 -15.31 -12.51 26.21
N ASP A 795 -14.48 -12.06 25.29
CA ASP A 795 -13.29 -11.27 25.63
C ASP A 795 -13.57 -9.77 25.70
N GLN A 796 -14.67 -9.29 25.11
CA GLN A 796 -15.01 -7.87 25.10
C GLN A 796 -16.29 -7.61 25.92
N PRO A 797 -16.18 -6.96 27.10
CA PRO A 797 -17.31 -6.78 28.02
C PRO A 797 -18.51 -6.05 27.44
N ARG A 798 -18.30 -5.29 26.35
CA ARG A 798 -19.26 -4.36 25.76
C ARG A 798 -19.94 -4.91 24.50
N THR A 799 -19.55 -6.09 24.01
CA THR A 799 -20.19 -6.76 22.86
C THR A 799 -21.69 -6.96 23.08
N ARG A 800 -22.11 -7.33 24.30
CA ARG A 800 -23.53 -7.44 24.69
C ARG A 800 -24.30 -6.13 24.46
N SER A 801 -23.71 -4.99 24.84
CA SER A 801 -24.32 -3.67 24.67
C SER A 801 -24.41 -3.29 23.19
N SER A 802 -23.38 -3.56 22.41
CA SER A 802 -23.37 -3.31 20.96
C SER A 802 -24.41 -4.17 20.23
N LEU A 803 -24.47 -5.48 20.51
CA LEU A 803 -25.47 -6.38 19.93
C LEU A 803 -26.90 -5.91 20.21
N LYS A 804 -27.22 -5.56 21.47
CA LYS A 804 -28.54 -5.02 21.84
C LYS A 804 -28.91 -3.77 21.05
N ARG A 805 -27.94 -2.89 20.78
CA ARG A 805 -28.17 -1.65 20.02
C ARG A 805 -28.36 -1.93 18.54
N ILE A 806 -27.57 -2.84 17.96
CA ILE A 806 -27.65 -3.24 16.55
C ILE A 806 -29.00 -3.90 16.26
N PHE A 807 -29.41 -4.85 17.10
CA PHE A 807 -30.69 -5.56 16.93
C PHE A 807 -31.90 -4.64 17.06
N LYS A 808 -31.79 -3.56 17.85
CA LYS A 808 -32.83 -2.52 17.98
C LYS A 808 -32.78 -1.43 16.90
N SER A 809 -31.86 -1.50 15.92
CA SER A 809 -31.73 -0.47 14.88
C SER A 809 -32.71 -0.70 13.72
N ASN A 810 -33.23 0.41 13.15
CA ASN A 810 -34.31 0.37 12.15
C ASN A 810 -33.88 -0.07 10.75
N GLU A 811 -32.59 0.03 10.38
CA GLU A 811 -32.17 -0.16 8.99
C GLU A 811 -31.91 -1.63 8.61
N ASN A 812 -31.62 -2.53 9.56
CA ASN A 812 -31.42 -3.99 9.33
C ASN A 812 -31.36 -4.85 10.62
N GLY A 813 -31.66 -4.29 11.80
CA GLY A 813 -31.40 -4.94 13.09
C GLY A 813 -32.14 -6.28 13.28
N GLU A 814 -33.42 -6.31 12.89
CA GLU A 814 -34.27 -7.50 13.04
C GLU A 814 -33.79 -8.67 12.18
N ALA A 815 -33.40 -8.41 10.92
CA ALA A 815 -32.89 -9.45 10.02
C ALA A 815 -31.61 -10.11 10.57
N LEU A 816 -30.70 -9.31 11.15
CA LEU A 816 -29.48 -9.81 11.77
C LEU A 816 -29.77 -10.60 13.04
N TYR A 817 -30.72 -10.14 13.87
CA TYR A 817 -31.17 -10.89 15.04
C TYR A 817 -31.73 -12.26 14.65
N GLN A 818 -32.61 -12.32 13.65
CA GLN A 818 -33.19 -13.57 13.15
C GLN A 818 -32.12 -14.52 12.58
N LEU A 819 -31.11 -14.00 11.88
CA LEU A 819 -29.98 -14.80 11.39
C LEU A 819 -29.21 -15.46 12.54
N VAL A 820 -28.88 -14.69 13.59
CA VAL A 820 -28.19 -15.21 14.78
C VAL A 820 -29.06 -16.23 15.50
N LEU A 821 -30.34 -15.91 15.73
CA LEU A 821 -31.30 -16.77 16.40
C LEU A 821 -31.42 -18.12 15.69
N ARG A 822 -31.58 -18.13 14.36
CA ARG A 822 -31.58 -19.36 13.54
C ARG A 822 -30.29 -20.15 13.69
N THR A 823 -29.15 -19.47 13.69
CA THR A 823 -27.82 -20.11 13.80
C THR A 823 -27.67 -20.82 15.15
N VAL A 824 -28.04 -20.17 16.27
CA VAL A 824 -27.88 -20.76 17.60
C VAL A 824 -28.97 -21.77 17.96
N SER A 825 -30.12 -21.71 17.29
CA SER A 825 -31.24 -22.64 17.45
C SER A 825 -31.09 -23.92 16.62
N ASP A 826 -30.17 -23.96 15.65
CA ASP A 826 -29.89 -25.16 14.87
C ASP A 826 -29.17 -26.20 15.76
N PRO A 827 -29.77 -27.38 16.02
CA PRO A 827 -29.21 -28.40 16.89
C PRO A 827 -27.90 -29.01 16.36
N ILE A 828 -27.63 -28.91 15.05
CA ILE A 828 -26.44 -29.47 14.41
C ILE A 828 -25.29 -28.45 14.42
N HIS A 829 -25.57 -27.15 14.57
CA HIS A 829 -24.57 -26.11 14.43
C HIS A 829 -23.42 -26.24 15.45
N TYR A 830 -23.71 -26.59 16.71
CA TYR A 830 -22.68 -26.78 17.74
C TYR A 830 -21.69 -27.89 17.35
N SER A 831 -22.18 -29.08 16.98
CA SER A 831 -21.32 -30.21 16.63
C SER A 831 -20.56 -29.96 15.32
N ALA A 832 -21.19 -29.31 14.34
CA ALA A 832 -20.55 -28.92 13.10
C ALA A 832 -19.44 -27.87 13.30
N LEU A 833 -19.64 -26.90 14.21
CA LEU A 833 -18.62 -25.91 14.58
C LEU A 833 -17.41 -26.55 15.27
N VAL A 834 -17.64 -27.53 16.15
CA VAL A 834 -16.57 -28.32 16.79
C VAL A 834 -15.80 -29.10 15.74
N GLN A 835 -16.49 -29.84 14.87
CA GLN A 835 -15.85 -30.63 13.80
C GLN A 835 -15.00 -29.75 12.88
N TYR A 836 -15.57 -28.63 12.42
CA TYR A 836 -14.85 -27.63 11.63
C TYR A 836 -13.58 -27.14 12.33
N THR A 837 -13.66 -26.84 13.63
CA THR A 837 -12.52 -26.37 14.43
C THR A 837 -11.43 -27.43 14.51
N LEU A 838 -11.80 -28.70 14.68
CA LEU A 838 -10.86 -29.82 14.71
C LEU A 838 -10.14 -30.04 13.37
N GLU A 839 -10.83 -29.86 12.25
CA GLU A 839 -10.30 -30.11 10.91
C GLU A 839 -9.46 -28.95 10.34
N GLN A 840 -9.87 -27.72 10.63
CA GLN A 840 -9.34 -26.54 9.94
C GLN A 840 -8.32 -25.74 10.77
N MET A 841 -8.33 -25.87 12.09
CA MET A 841 -7.48 -25.04 12.96
C MET A 841 -6.12 -25.69 13.29
N PRO A 842 -5.05 -24.90 13.46
CA PRO A 842 -3.76 -25.42 13.91
C PRO A 842 -3.84 -26.10 15.28
N ARG A 843 -3.10 -27.22 15.45
CA ARG A 843 -3.04 -28.00 16.70
C ARG A 843 -2.71 -27.16 17.94
N ASP A 844 -1.88 -26.14 17.77
CA ASP A 844 -1.45 -25.27 18.88
C ASP A 844 -2.57 -24.34 19.38
N THR A 845 -3.56 -24.01 18.53
CA THR A 845 -4.68 -23.11 18.86
C THR A 845 -5.97 -23.84 19.24
N LEU A 846 -5.98 -25.14 18.96
CA LEU A 846 -7.14 -26.02 19.04
C LEU A 846 -7.72 -26.11 20.46
N PRO A 847 -6.93 -26.31 21.53
CA PRO A 847 -7.45 -26.36 22.90
C PRO A 847 -8.21 -25.09 23.31
N ASP A 848 -7.64 -23.91 23.02
CA ASP A 848 -8.25 -22.61 23.35
C ASP A 848 -9.59 -22.37 22.63
N LEU A 849 -9.69 -22.84 21.37
CA LEU A 849 -10.89 -22.69 20.56
C LEU A 849 -11.99 -23.68 20.96
N ILE A 850 -11.62 -24.91 21.32
CA ILE A 850 -12.57 -25.87 21.87
C ILE A 850 -13.13 -25.36 23.20
N LEU A 851 -12.26 -24.79 24.06
CA LEU A 851 -12.70 -24.17 25.32
C LEU A 851 -13.62 -22.96 25.08
N LEU A 852 -13.31 -22.12 24.08
CA LEU A 852 -14.20 -21.03 23.67
C LEU A 852 -15.58 -21.55 23.28
N ILE A 853 -15.66 -22.60 22.45
CA ILE A 853 -16.93 -23.17 22.02
C ILE A 853 -17.68 -23.77 23.22
N SER A 854 -17.02 -24.61 24.02
CA SER A 854 -17.70 -25.34 25.11
C SER A 854 -18.21 -24.44 26.22
N GLU A 855 -17.49 -23.37 26.54
CA GLU A 855 -17.86 -22.46 27.63
C GLU A 855 -18.75 -21.30 27.16
N THR A 856 -18.43 -20.70 26.01
CA THR A 856 -19.07 -19.44 25.58
C THR A 856 -20.28 -19.67 24.70
N TYR A 857 -20.34 -20.75 23.91
CA TYR A 857 -21.50 -21.02 23.05
C TYR A 857 -22.80 -21.15 23.85
N PRO A 858 -22.86 -21.95 24.94
CA PRO A 858 -24.10 -22.09 25.71
C PRO A 858 -24.55 -20.75 26.31
N GLU A 859 -23.60 -20.00 26.90
CA GLU A 859 -23.87 -18.67 27.46
C GLU A 859 -24.40 -17.70 26.40
N PHE A 860 -23.80 -17.70 25.21
CA PHE A 860 -24.22 -16.85 24.10
C PHE A 860 -25.62 -17.20 23.60
N ARG A 861 -25.90 -18.50 23.43
CA ARG A 861 -27.22 -18.99 23.00
C ARG A 861 -28.30 -18.59 24.00
N ASP A 862 -28.07 -18.85 25.28
CA ASP A 862 -29.05 -18.56 26.33
C ASP A 862 -29.28 -17.04 26.44
N TRP A 863 -28.25 -16.22 26.21
CA TRP A 863 -28.37 -14.76 26.13
C TRP A 863 -29.15 -14.26 24.92
N ILE A 864 -29.12 -14.97 23.78
CA ILE A 864 -29.92 -14.61 22.59
C ILE A 864 -31.39 -14.98 22.80
N HIS A 865 -31.69 -16.04 23.55
CA HIS A 865 -33.07 -16.45 23.84
C HIS A 865 -33.75 -15.63 24.95
N GLY A 866 -32.99 -14.97 25.82
CA GLY A 866 -33.49 -14.12 26.92
C GLY A 866 -33.48 -12.64 26.61
#